data_AF-A0A0L0FN83-F1
#
_entry.id   AF-A0A0L0FN83-F1
#
_cell.length_a   1.000
_cell.length_b   1.000
_cell.length_c   1.000
_cell.angle_alpha   90.00
_cell.angle_beta   90.00
_cell.angle_gamma   90.00
#
_symmetry.space_group_name_H-M   'P 1'
#
loop_
_entity.id
_entity.type
_entity.pdbx_description
1 polymer ?
#
loop_
_entity_poly.entity_id
_entity_poly.type
_entity_poly.pdbx_seq_one_letter_code
_entity_poly.pdbx_strand_id
1 'polypeptide(L)'
;MIAQILTLLQLCITLTSAQIVNRVFLDNGGPLFEYAINTTHIVATATLFQNAGWFGVGFGPGVMPESTVVIGQQANGNEAIQWDLDGRSADTVVQSASNEVIDGSFVVNDGNVVLSFTLPLQYGNQILAPDANNILVWAWGTSESLAYHGANRAGQQIMLSTAQVADVGITPTNRIFLDNDGPLFEYSINSTHLVATATLSQNAGWFGVGFGPGTMPGSTVIIGQQANGNEAVLWDLNGRSADTVVQSTNNEVIDGSFMVDIGSSILSFTLPLEYGAQTLTPDTSIILVWAWGTSDTLNYHGTNRAGQAIVLSSIQVAEIGAPTPVNRIFLDNNGPLFEYTINNTHLKGTATLQQDAGWLALGLGPGTMAGSTAVIGQRSSGGTAVMYDLNGYTPATVSQSAENTVTDGSFTSIGGTAVLRFTIPLEFGNNTVVQEDNNILVWAWGAIDNLAYHGTNRAGQQVLLSSAQAADVGQNPDDPMAIGNPECASSDPNFDFEVSLSDAITFSWFVDSMAQTLVARASISDTVGWFSIGFGQSPGLMVVSNAVIGQISDQSVVTYDLTDRDSSGITPQAVNMASNMSITQTNGATILTFTVLSSFALGLDQSDDTNIIWAWGENDLGYHGTNRGSAALNLVTCNGLNNTFTRNIAAQYAHGILMALAWMLLVPAAILSSIWRSKFDGTKWLMIHICFNSFGLILATVGFGLAFLLVAPGNHISASHHIIGLVVMIFMWLQPLNAAIRPHPPSIGHSRSAFRWVWEIVHKLFGASILLVAFYNIWLGLEITNAANVLVVENYTWAGVLALIFLITIVYFKYIHADNGDEAKAKWMESQDFNDPSMKLKEAEKMQTSTVQHRP
;
A
#
# COMPACT_ATOMS: atom_id res chain seq x y z
N MET A 1 -25.99 -48.62 -10.04
CA MET A 1 -24.55 -48.36 -9.82
C MET A 1 -24.10 -47.03 -10.41
N ILE A 2 -24.03 -46.83 -11.74
CA ILE A 2 -23.67 -45.53 -12.34
C ILE A 2 -24.67 -44.42 -11.96
N ALA A 3 -25.98 -44.71 -11.97
CA ALA A 3 -27.00 -43.74 -11.54
C ALA A 3 -26.93 -43.40 -10.04
N GLN A 4 -26.49 -44.34 -9.20
CA GLN A 4 -26.25 -44.12 -7.75
C GLN A 4 -24.96 -43.32 -7.51
N ILE A 5 -23.92 -43.58 -8.31
CA ILE A 5 -22.67 -42.81 -8.30
C ILE A 5 -22.91 -41.38 -8.79
N LEU A 6 -23.77 -41.18 -9.80
CA LEU A 6 -24.17 -39.84 -10.28
C LEU A 6 -25.08 -39.11 -9.28
N THR A 7 -25.95 -39.80 -8.54
CA THR A 7 -26.72 -39.14 -7.46
C THR A 7 -25.84 -38.81 -6.26
N LEU A 8 -24.87 -39.66 -5.90
CA LEU A 8 -23.85 -39.35 -4.89
C LEU A 8 -22.90 -38.23 -5.34
N LEU A 9 -22.50 -38.17 -6.63
CA LEU A 9 -21.69 -37.08 -7.18
C LEU A 9 -22.49 -35.77 -7.21
N GLN A 10 -23.76 -35.81 -7.62
CA GLN A 10 -24.62 -34.62 -7.65
C GLN A 10 -24.91 -34.10 -6.23
N LEU A 11 -25.04 -35.01 -5.25
CA LEU A 11 -25.20 -34.66 -3.82
C LEU A 11 -23.88 -34.11 -3.23
N CYS A 12 -22.73 -34.68 -3.61
CA CYS A 12 -21.40 -34.20 -3.21
C CYS A 12 -21.13 -32.79 -3.79
N ILE A 13 -21.51 -32.54 -5.07
CA ILE A 13 -21.39 -31.24 -5.75
C ILE A 13 -22.33 -30.18 -5.14
N THR A 14 -23.55 -30.54 -4.71
CA THR A 14 -24.45 -29.59 -4.03
C THR A 14 -24.13 -29.39 -2.54
N LEU A 15 -23.41 -30.31 -1.90
CA LEU A 15 -22.98 -30.20 -0.49
C LEU A 15 -21.67 -29.44 -0.34
N THR A 16 -20.72 -29.55 -1.28
CA THR A 16 -19.50 -28.69 -1.30
C THR A 16 -19.80 -27.22 -1.61
N SER A 17 -21.02 -26.90 -2.06
CA SER A 17 -21.49 -25.53 -2.31
C SER A 17 -22.54 -25.05 -1.31
N ALA A 18 -22.92 -25.85 -0.31
CA ALA A 18 -23.82 -25.39 0.74
C ALA A 18 -23.02 -24.51 1.70
N GLN A 19 -23.13 -23.18 1.56
CA GLN A 19 -22.55 -22.27 2.54
C GLN A 19 -23.14 -22.60 3.92
N ILE A 20 -22.27 -22.76 4.91
CA ILE A 20 -22.68 -22.80 6.31
C ILE A 20 -23.34 -21.45 6.61
N VAL A 21 -24.61 -21.45 7.01
CA VAL A 21 -25.46 -20.24 7.05
C VAL A 21 -26.00 -19.89 8.44
N ASN A 22 -25.85 -20.77 9.43
CA ASN A 22 -26.31 -20.54 10.80
C ASN A 22 -25.15 -20.73 11.79
N ARG A 23 -25.13 -19.98 12.89
CA ARG A 23 -24.13 -20.11 13.96
C ARG A 23 -24.74 -20.03 15.34
N VAL A 24 -24.24 -20.86 16.25
CA VAL A 24 -24.66 -20.90 17.65
C VAL A 24 -23.42 -20.97 18.53
N PHE A 25 -23.27 -20.01 19.45
CA PHE A 25 -22.30 -20.11 20.53
C PHE A 25 -22.90 -20.91 21.68
N LEU A 26 -22.24 -21.99 22.07
CA LEU A 26 -22.73 -22.89 23.11
C LEU A 26 -22.15 -22.53 24.48
N ASP A 27 -22.99 -22.60 25.50
CA ASP A 27 -22.68 -22.14 26.86
C ASP A 27 -21.52 -22.92 27.51
N ASN A 28 -21.02 -22.45 28.66
CA ASN A 28 -20.05 -23.18 29.50
C ASN A 28 -18.73 -23.56 28.81
N GLY A 29 -18.20 -22.70 27.92
CA GLY A 29 -17.00 -23.01 27.15
C GLY A 29 -17.23 -24.09 26.10
N GLY A 30 -18.46 -24.20 25.61
CA GLY A 30 -18.84 -25.05 24.49
C GLY A 30 -18.27 -24.55 23.16
N PRO A 31 -18.39 -25.37 22.10
CA PRO A 31 -17.88 -25.02 20.79
C PRO A 31 -18.76 -23.97 20.11
N LEU A 32 -18.17 -23.20 19.19
CA LEU A 32 -18.93 -22.50 18.15
C LEU A 32 -19.48 -23.56 17.19
N PHE A 33 -20.81 -23.67 17.08
CA PHE A 33 -21.47 -24.61 16.19
C PHE A 33 -22.05 -23.87 14.99
N GLU A 34 -21.47 -24.08 13.81
CA GLU A 34 -21.91 -23.49 12.55
C GLU A 34 -22.54 -24.57 11.68
N TYR A 35 -23.72 -24.32 11.11
CA TYR A 35 -24.43 -25.32 10.31
C TYR A 35 -25.26 -24.76 9.15
N ALA A 36 -25.58 -25.62 8.20
CA ALA A 36 -26.65 -25.45 7.22
C ALA A 36 -27.53 -26.69 7.25
N ILE A 37 -28.85 -26.53 7.31
CA ILE A 37 -29.81 -27.64 7.38
C ILE A 37 -30.83 -27.52 6.26
N ASN A 38 -31.10 -28.62 5.57
CA ASN A 38 -32.18 -28.73 4.60
C ASN A 38 -33.14 -29.86 5.01
N THR A 39 -34.06 -30.24 4.13
CA THR A 39 -35.06 -31.29 4.41
C THR A 39 -34.51 -32.70 4.54
N THR A 40 -33.22 -32.91 4.28
CA THR A 40 -32.59 -34.25 4.21
C THR A 40 -31.30 -34.36 5.00
N HIS A 41 -30.49 -33.30 5.09
CA HIS A 41 -29.16 -33.32 5.73
C HIS A 41 -28.88 -32.03 6.50
N ILE A 42 -27.96 -32.13 7.45
CA ILE A 42 -27.26 -31.03 8.10
C ILE A 42 -25.77 -31.12 7.75
N VAL A 43 -25.20 -30.00 7.31
CA VAL A 43 -23.74 -29.80 7.16
C VAL A 43 -23.32 -28.93 8.32
N ALA A 44 -22.30 -29.33 9.08
CA ALA A 44 -21.88 -28.61 10.27
C ALA A 44 -20.37 -28.58 10.48
N THR A 45 -19.91 -27.52 11.11
CA THR A 45 -18.57 -27.38 11.70
C THR A 45 -18.71 -26.96 13.16
N ALA A 46 -18.01 -27.65 14.04
CA ALA A 46 -17.91 -27.30 15.45
C ALA A 46 -16.46 -26.91 15.78
N THR A 47 -16.25 -25.68 16.23
CA THR A 47 -14.93 -25.15 16.60
C THR A 47 -14.84 -25.01 18.11
N LEU A 48 -13.91 -25.76 18.71
CA LEU A 48 -13.56 -25.66 20.12
C LEU A 48 -12.29 -24.81 20.26
N PHE A 49 -12.39 -23.67 20.96
CA PHE A 49 -11.30 -22.69 21.07
C PHE A 49 -10.24 -23.05 22.14
N GLN A 50 -9.85 -24.32 22.15
CA GLN A 50 -8.84 -24.87 23.06
C GLN A 50 -8.36 -26.23 22.55
N ASN A 51 -7.16 -26.64 22.98
CA ASN A 51 -6.60 -27.93 22.60
C ASN A 51 -7.39 -29.10 23.21
N ALA A 52 -7.75 -30.05 22.35
CA ALA A 52 -8.33 -31.34 22.73
C ALA A 52 -7.74 -32.45 21.85
N GLY A 53 -7.44 -33.60 22.44
CA GLY A 53 -6.98 -34.79 21.72
C GLY A 53 -8.14 -35.58 21.10
N TRP A 54 -9.36 -35.39 21.62
CA TRP A 54 -10.60 -35.78 20.97
C TRP A 54 -11.73 -34.80 21.28
N PHE A 55 -12.67 -34.66 20.35
CA PHE A 55 -13.83 -33.81 20.46
C PHE A 55 -15.04 -34.46 19.80
N GLY A 56 -16.19 -34.41 20.47
CA GLY A 56 -17.43 -34.98 19.96
C GLY A 56 -18.62 -34.03 20.11
N VAL A 57 -19.46 -34.00 19.07
CA VAL A 57 -20.70 -33.23 19.00
C VAL A 57 -21.80 -34.12 18.41
N GLY A 58 -23.02 -34.00 18.93
CA GLY A 58 -24.18 -34.66 18.35
C GLY A 58 -25.47 -34.27 19.03
N PHE A 59 -26.48 -35.14 18.94
CA PHE A 59 -27.83 -34.81 19.39
C PHE A 59 -28.41 -35.94 20.26
N GLY A 60 -29.33 -35.60 21.15
CA GLY A 60 -30.02 -36.57 22.01
C GLY A 60 -30.98 -35.95 23.00
N PRO A 61 -31.35 -36.65 24.09
CA PRO A 61 -32.35 -36.18 25.05
C PRO A 61 -31.82 -35.15 26.06
N GLY A 62 -30.64 -34.56 25.84
CA GLY A 62 -29.99 -33.59 26.73
C GLY A 62 -29.09 -34.17 27.81
N VAL A 63 -28.82 -35.48 27.75
CA VAL A 63 -27.78 -36.15 28.53
C VAL A 63 -26.91 -36.97 27.58
N MET A 64 -25.68 -37.29 27.99
CA MET A 64 -24.78 -38.09 27.14
C MET A 64 -25.35 -39.47 26.79
N PRO A 65 -25.94 -40.24 27.73
CA PRO A 65 -26.59 -41.48 27.36
C PRO A 65 -27.78 -41.26 26.42
N GLU A 66 -27.99 -42.19 25.49
CA GLU A 66 -29.05 -42.17 24.47
C GLU A 66 -28.85 -41.10 23.37
N SER A 67 -27.71 -40.42 23.35
CA SER A 67 -27.29 -39.56 22.25
C SER A 67 -26.55 -40.33 21.16
N THR A 68 -26.66 -39.86 19.91
CA THR A 68 -25.77 -40.26 18.83
C THR A 68 -24.88 -39.07 18.49
N VAL A 69 -23.57 -39.28 18.40
CA VAL A 69 -22.57 -38.22 18.27
C VAL A 69 -21.54 -38.52 17.19
N VAL A 70 -20.96 -37.48 16.62
CA VAL A 70 -19.78 -37.55 15.77
C VAL A 70 -18.57 -37.26 16.63
N ILE A 71 -17.57 -38.15 16.63
CA ILE A 71 -16.35 -37.98 17.42
C ILE A 71 -15.14 -38.02 16.49
N GLY A 72 -14.30 -36.99 16.58
CA GLY A 72 -12.97 -36.93 16.01
C GLY A 72 -11.90 -37.14 17.07
N GLN A 73 -10.84 -37.90 16.74
CA GLN A 73 -9.75 -38.23 17.67
C GLN A 73 -8.40 -38.24 16.94
N GLN A 74 -7.35 -37.73 17.57
CA GLN A 74 -5.99 -37.78 17.03
C GLN A 74 -5.48 -39.21 16.86
N ALA A 75 -5.85 -40.11 17.78
CA ALA A 75 -5.41 -41.51 17.75
C ALA A 75 -5.96 -42.31 16.55
N ASN A 76 -7.04 -41.84 15.90
CA ASN A 76 -7.68 -42.52 14.77
C ASN A 76 -7.41 -41.82 13.42
N GLY A 77 -6.22 -41.22 13.26
CA GLY A 77 -5.83 -40.60 11.99
C GLY A 77 -6.69 -39.40 11.60
N ASN A 78 -7.26 -38.69 12.59
CA ASN A 78 -8.07 -37.48 12.40
C ASN A 78 -9.39 -37.68 11.63
N GLU A 79 -9.89 -38.92 11.59
CA GLU A 79 -11.22 -39.21 11.03
C GLU A 79 -12.32 -38.90 12.06
N ALA A 80 -13.41 -38.27 11.61
CA ALA A 80 -14.61 -38.04 12.41
C ALA A 80 -15.73 -39.01 12.01
N ILE A 81 -16.17 -39.83 12.95
CA ILE A 81 -17.12 -40.93 12.69
C ILE A 81 -18.22 -40.98 13.75
N GLN A 82 -19.31 -41.70 13.46
CA GLN A 82 -20.48 -41.83 14.33
C GLN A 82 -20.30 -42.81 15.49
N TRP A 83 -20.79 -42.42 16.67
CA TRP A 83 -20.82 -43.20 17.90
C TRP A 83 -22.19 -43.14 18.57
N ASP A 84 -22.61 -44.26 19.15
CA ASP A 84 -23.81 -44.36 19.98
C ASP A 84 -23.42 -44.40 21.46
N LEU A 85 -24.05 -43.52 22.24
CA LEU A 85 -23.77 -43.35 23.66
C LEU A 85 -24.82 -44.13 24.48
N ASP A 86 -24.79 -45.46 24.48
CA ASP A 86 -25.79 -46.30 25.18
C ASP A 86 -25.66 -46.30 26.72
N GLY A 87 -24.70 -45.56 27.27
CA GLY A 87 -24.48 -45.48 28.71
C GLY A 87 -23.33 -44.55 29.10
N ARG A 88 -22.93 -44.62 30.37
CA ARG A 88 -21.89 -43.74 30.96
C ARG A 88 -20.50 -44.38 31.05
N SER A 89 -20.38 -45.63 30.65
CA SER A 89 -19.12 -46.39 30.70
C SER A 89 -18.47 -46.47 29.31
N ALA A 90 -17.16 -46.70 29.27
CA ALA A 90 -16.46 -46.88 28.01
C ALA A 90 -17.04 -48.05 27.19
N ASP A 91 -17.48 -49.14 27.84
CA ASP A 91 -18.08 -50.31 27.19
C ASP A 91 -19.45 -50.04 26.56
N THR A 92 -20.08 -48.93 26.95
CA THR A 92 -21.40 -48.49 26.46
C THR A 92 -21.31 -47.29 25.52
N VAL A 93 -20.09 -46.80 25.24
CA VAL A 93 -19.84 -45.81 24.20
C VAL A 93 -19.18 -46.55 23.04
N VAL A 94 -19.97 -46.89 22.04
CA VAL A 94 -19.55 -47.78 20.96
C VAL A 94 -19.67 -47.07 19.62
N GLN A 95 -18.74 -47.36 18.72
CA GLN A 95 -18.87 -46.89 17.34
C GLN A 95 -20.15 -47.49 16.74
N SER A 96 -20.94 -46.65 16.06
CA SER A 96 -22.22 -47.06 15.49
C SER A 96 -22.04 -48.20 14.47
N ALA A 97 -23.01 -49.11 14.41
CA ALA A 97 -22.99 -50.25 13.48
C ALA A 97 -22.97 -49.81 12.00
N SER A 98 -23.48 -48.61 11.73
CA SER A 98 -23.37 -47.89 10.46
C SER A 98 -22.83 -46.49 10.72
N ASN A 99 -21.79 -46.09 9.96
CA ASN A 99 -21.33 -44.71 9.95
C ASN A 99 -22.08 -43.93 8.88
N GLU A 100 -22.99 -43.06 9.29
CA GLU A 100 -23.79 -42.23 8.38
C GLU A 100 -23.17 -40.83 8.20
N VAL A 101 -22.03 -40.56 8.84
CA VAL A 101 -21.24 -39.33 8.66
C VAL A 101 -20.66 -39.29 7.25
N ILE A 102 -20.93 -38.19 6.55
CA ILE A 102 -20.37 -37.85 5.25
C ILE A 102 -19.31 -36.75 5.46
N ASP A 103 -18.13 -36.91 4.84
CA ASP A 103 -17.01 -35.95 4.86
C ASP A 103 -16.57 -35.51 6.27
N GLY A 104 -16.60 -36.44 7.22
CA GLY A 104 -16.16 -36.22 8.59
C GLY A 104 -14.66 -35.94 8.68
N SER A 105 -14.27 -34.79 9.25
CA SER A 105 -12.86 -34.45 9.50
C SER A 105 -12.65 -33.85 10.89
N PHE A 106 -11.45 -34.07 11.42
CA PHE A 106 -11.00 -33.54 12.71
C PHE A 106 -9.64 -32.87 12.53
N VAL A 107 -9.56 -31.57 12.80
CA VAL A 107 -8.33 -30.79 12.56
C VAL A 107 -7.95 -30.06 13.84
N VAL A 108 -6.66 -30.12 14.20
CA VAL A 108 -6.09 -29.39 15.33
C VAL A 108 -5.15 -28.32 14.79
N ASN A 109 -5.49 -27.05 14.99
CA ASN A 109 -4.77 -25.89 14.46
C ASN A 109 -4.48 -24.90 15.60
N ASP A 110 -3.20 -24.67 15.91
CA ASP A 110 -2.71 -23.56 16.76
C ASP A 110 -3.61 -23.18 17.96
N GLY A 111 -3.97 -24.16 18.79
CA GLY A 111 -4.77 -23.95 20.00
C GLY A 111 -6.28 -24.20 19.86
N ASN A 112 -6.79 -24.48 18.66
CA ASN A 112 -8.20 -24.77 18.38
C ASN A 112 -8.39 -26.17 17.79
N VAL A 113 -9.58 -26.74 17.99
CA VAL A 113 -9.99 -28.02 17.41
C VAL A 113 -11.26 -27.82 16.59
N VAL A 114 -11.21 -28.25 15.33
CA VAL A 114 -12.32 -28.13 14.37
C VAL A 114 -12.81 -29.52 14.00
N LEU A 115 -14.10 -29.76 14.21
CA LEU A 115 -14.81 -30.98 13.83
C LEU A 115 -15.84 -30.64 12.75
N SER A 116 -15.63 -31.13 11.53
CA SER A 116 -16.55 -30.91 10.40
C SER A 116 -17.22 -32.22 9.98
N PHE A 117 -18.52 -32.17 9.68
CA PHE A 117 -19.28 -33.36 9.29
C PHE A 117 -20.58 -33.00 8.56
N THR A 118 -21.09 -33.96 7.77
CA THR A 118 -22.45 -33.94 7.23
C THR A 118 -23.22 -35.15 7.75
N LEU A 119 -24.46 -34.94 8.21
CA LEU A 119 -25.34 -35.98 8.72
C LEU A 119 -26.70 -35.95 8.02
N PRO A 120 -27.36 -37.10 7.77
CA PRO A 120 -28.76 -37.12 7.45
C PRO A 120 -29.60 -36.66 8.66
N LEU A 121 -30.77 -36.05 8.42
CA LEU A 121 -31.65 -35.62 9.53
C LEU A 121 -32.14 -36.77 10.41
N GLN A 122 -32.15 -37.98 9.85
CA GLN A 122 -32.35 -39.20 10.59
C GLN A 122 -31.05 -39.97 10.55
N TYR A 123 -30.38 -40.08 11.70
CA TYR A 123 -29.10 -40.78 11.82
C TYR A 123 -29.02 -41.47 13.20
N GLY A 124 -28.52 -42.70 13.23
CA GLY A 124 -28.54 -43.54 14.42
C GLY A 124 -29.93 -43.61 15.06
N ASN A 125 -30.02 -43.25 16.35
CA ASN A 125 -31.29 -43.19 17.09
C ASN A 125 -31.93 -41.79 17.11
N GLN A 126 -31.37 -40.82 16.38
CA GLN A 126 -31.78 -39.43 16.43
C GLN A 126 -32.60 -39.03 15.20
N ILE A 127 -33.59 -38.17 15.44
CA ILE A 127 -34.36 -37.49 14.39
C ILE A 127 -34.24 -36.00 14.68
N LEU A 128 -33.50 -35.30 13.82
CA LEU A 128 -33.40 -33.85 13.85
C LEU A 128 -34.67 -33.28 13.24
N ALA A 129 -35.30 -32.36 13.97
CA ALA A 129 -36.49 -31.65 13.52
C ALA A 129 -36.07 -30.24 13.08
N PRO A 130 -36.04 -29.95 11.77
CA PRO A 130 -35.77 -28.60 11.30
C PRO A 130 -36.88 -27.62 11.72
N ASP A 131 -36.52 -26.36 11.92
CA ASP A 131 -37.35 -25.26 12.47
C ASP A 131 -37.99 -25.58 13.82
N ALA A 132 -37.36 -26.48 14.58
CA ALA A 132 -37.80 -26.88 15.90
C ALA A 132 -36.60 -26.96 16.87
N ASN A 133 -36.93 -27.06 18.15
CA ASN A 133 -35.93 -27.25 19.20
C ASN A 133 -35.35 -28.66 19.11
N ASN A 134 -34.03 -28.72 19.01
CA ASN A 134 -33.21 -29.91 19.13
C ASN A 134 -32.30 -29.75 20.35
N ILE A 135 -31.78 -30.83 20.91
CA ILE A 135 -30.79 -30.72 21.99
C ILE A 135 -29.45 -31.21 21.47
N LEU A 136 -28.52 -30.28 21.37
CA LEU A 136 -27.15 -30.54 20.96
C LEU A 136 -26.32 -30.85 22.20
N VAL A 137 -25.54 -31.92 22.14
CA VAL A 137 -24.63 -32.36 23.20
C VAL A 137 -23.19 -32.35 22.69
N TRP A 138 -22.25 -32.03 23.58
CA TRP A 138 -20.84 -32.02 23.25
C TRP A 138 -19.97 -32.48 24.42
N ALA A 139 -18.83 -33.08 24.10
CA ALA A 139 -17.79 -33.43 25.06
C ALA A 139 -16.41 -33.39 24.41
N TRP A 140 -15.38 -33.15 25.22
CA TRP A 140 -13.99 -33.18 24.74
C TRP A 140 -13.04 -33.71 25.82
N GLY A 141 -11.87 -34.16 25.39
CA GLY A 141 -10.81 -34.63 26.28
C GLY A 141 -9.41 -34.33 25.74
N THR A 142 -8.44 -34.29 26.64
CA THR A 142 -7.05 -33.97 26.31
C THR A 142 -6.21 -35.17 25.86
N SER A 143 -6.71 -36.39 26.06
CA SER A 143 -6.07 -37.61 25.54
C SER A 143 -6.30 -37.75 24.04
N GLU A 144 -5.35 -38.35 23.32
CA GLU A 144 -5.47 -38.58 21.87
C GLU A 144 -6.57 -39.60 21.52
N SER A 145 -6.94 -40.45 22.46
CA SER A 145 -8.02 -41.44 22.35
C SER A 145 -9.19 -41.11 23.28
N LEU A 146 -10.39 -41.55 22.91
CA LEU A 146 -11.61 -41.38 23.72
C LEU A 146 -11.40 -41.88 25.15
N ALA A 147 -11.65 -40.98 26.11
CA ALA A 147 -11.44 -41.24 27.52
C ALA A 147 -12.47 -40.47 28.36
N TYR A 148 -12.42 -40.66 29.68
CA TYR A 148 -13.29 -39.95 30.61
C TYR A 148 -13.05 -38.43 30.55
N HIS A 149 -14.04 -37.67 30.07
CA HIS A 149 -13.98 -36.21 29.89
C HIS A 149 -14.27 -35.40 31.18
N GLY A 150 -14.70 -36.03 32.27
CA GLY A 150 -15.07 -35.30 33.48
C GLY A 150 -16.11 -34.20 33.18
N ALA A 151 -15.89 -32.99 33.70
CA ALA A 151 -16.78 -31.83 33.56
C ALA A 151 -16.81 -31.20 32.16
N ASN A 152 -15.96 -31.65 31.23
CA ASN A 152 -15.82 -31.10 29.87
C ASN A 152 -16.95 -31.58 28.95
N ARG A 153 -18.18 -31.35 29.36
CA ARG A 153 -19.40 -31.85 28.70
C ARG A 153 -20.60 -30.97 29.02
N ALA A 154 -21.48 -30.77 28.06
CA ALA A 154 -22.76 -30.14 28.28
C ALA A 154 -23.76 -30.50 27.18
N GLY A 155 -25.00 -30.06 27.37
CA GLY A 155 -26.05 -30.13 26.37
C GLY A 155 -26.91 -28.87 26.44
N GLN A 156 -27.30 -28.36 25.28
CA GLN A 156 -28.04 -27.12 25.14
C GLN A 156 -29.15 -27.29 24.11
N GLN A 157 -30.31 -26.71 24.40
CA GLN A 157 -31.41 -26.68 23.46
C GLN A 157 -31.10 -25.61 22.41
N ILE A 158 -31.13 -25.99 21.14
CA ILE A 158 -30.89 -25.11 20.00
C ILE A 158 -32.02 -25.26 18.99
N MET A 159 -32.40 -24.18 18.31
CA MET A 159 -33.35 -24.24 17.20
C MET A 159 -32.57 -24.42 15.89
N LEU A 160 -32.81 -25.51 15.17
CA LEU A 160 -32.15 -25.78 13.88
C LEU A 160 -32.97 -25.19 12.73
N SER A 161 -32.74 -23.94 12.37
CA SER A 161 -33.54 -23.21 11.37
C SER A 161 -33.25 -23.64 9.92
N THR A 162 -34.26 -24.10 9.18
CA THR A 162 -34.21 -24.27 7.70
C THR A 162 -34.42 -22.96 6.96
N ALA A 163 -35.06 -21.99 7.61
CA ALA A 163 -34.93 -20.64 7.15
C ALA A 163 -33.43 -20.34 7.17
N GLN A 164 -32.85 -20.22 5.96
CA GLN A 164 -31.85 -19.20 5.74
C GLN A 164 -32.36 -18.00 6.55
N VAL A 165 -31.53 -17.37 7.36
CA VAL A 165 -31.82 -15.99 7.74
C VAL A 165 -31.86 -15.23 6.41
N ALA A 166 -33.03 -15.24 5.77
CA ALA A 166 -33.24 -14.70 4.45
C ALA A 166 -33.07 -13.21 4.66
N ASP A 167 -31.99 -12.68 4.09
CA ASP A 167 -31.76 -11.25 4.05
C ASP A 167 -31.64 -10.56 5.42
N VAL A 168 -30.87 -11.17 6.32
CA VAL A 168 -29.90 -10.39 7.09
C VAL A 168 -28.55 -11.04 6.85
N GLY A 169 -27.66 -10.39 6.10
CA GLY A 169 -26.26 -10.85 6.05
C GLY A 169 -25.75 -11.02 7.48
N ILE A 170 -25.51 -12.27 7.90
CA ILE A 170 -25.20 -12.63 9.29
C ILE A 170 -23.71 -12.47 9.62
N THR A 171 -22.97 -11.84 8.72
CA THR A 171 -21.85 -11.01 9.15
C THR A 171 -22.41 -9.62 9.26
N PRO A 172 -22.36 -8.97 10.43
CA PRO A 172 -22.56 -7.54 10.52
C PRO A 172 -21.91 -6.81 9.33
N THR A 173 -22.72 -6.31 8.40
CA THR A 173 -22.21 -5.73 7.15
C THR A 173 -21.87 -4.25 7.32
N ASN A 174 -22.44 -3.63 8.35
CA ASN A 174 -22.18 -2.25 8.71
C ASN A 174 -21.38 -2.20 10.02
N ARG A 175 -20.51 -1.19 10.13
CA ARG A 175 -19.71 -0.94 11.33
C ARG A 175 -19.85 0.51 11.74
N ILE A 176 -20.03 0.73 13.03
CA ILE A 176 -20.02 2.05 13.65
C ILE A 176 -18.92 2.07 14.69
N PHE A 177 -18.00 3.01 14.53
CA PHE A 177 -17.03 3.37 15.57
C PHE A 177 -17.67 4.41 16.48
N LEU A 178 -17.78 4.08 17.76
CA LEU A 178 -18.37 4.95 18.76
C LEU A 178 -17.28 5.74 19.49
N ASP A 179 -17.57 7.00 19.78
CA ASP A 179 -16.66 7.92 20.47
C ASP A 179 -16.43 7.49 21.94
N ASN A 180 -15.46 8.11 22.63
CA ASN A 180 -15.18 7.92 24.06
C ASN A 180 -14.84 6.48 24.48
N ASP A 181 -13.93 5.82 23.75
CA ASP A 181 -13.58 4.41 23.98
C ASP A 181 -14.81 3.49 23.95
N GLY A 182 -15.83 3.88 23.17
CA GLY A 182 -17.05 3.11 22.99
C GLY A 182 -16.83 1.80 22.24
N PRO A 183 -17.80 0.87 22.33
CA PRO A 183 -17.68 -0.41 21.66
C PRO A 183 -17.69 -0.23 20.13
N LEU A 184 -16.95 -1.08 19.41
CA LEU A 184 -17.18 -1.29 17.98
C LEU A 184 -18.56 -1.91 17.84
N PHE A 185 -19.49 -1.22 17.18
CA PHE A 185 -20.84 -1.71 16.95
C PHE A 185 -21.00 -2.14 15.50
N GLU A 186 -20.97 -3.45 15.27
CA GLU A 186 -21.19 -4.03 13.97
C GLU A 186 -22.65 -4.48 13.88
N TYR A 187 -23.35 -4.16 12.79
CA TYR A 187 -24.74 -4.56 12.61
C TYR A 187 -25.17 -4.82 11.16
N SER A 188 -26.29 -5.52 11.03
CA SER A 188 -27.08 -5.66 9.81
C SER A 188 -28.56 -5.47 10.18
N ILE A 189 -29.31 -4.68 9.42
CA ILE A 189 -30.71 -4.37 9.73
C ILE A 189 -31.58 -4.56 8.48
N ASN A 190 -32.70 -5.27 8.62
CA ASN A 190 -33.70 -5.41 7.57
C ASN A 190 -35.05 -4.84 8.02
N SER A 191 -36.13 -5.12 7.30
CA SER A 191 -37.47 -4.60 7.62
C SER A 191 -38.10 -5.17 8.89
N THR A 192 -37.47 -6.16 9.54
CA THR A 192 -38.04 -6.90 10.68
C THR A 192 -37.09 -7.06 11.86
N HIS A 193 -35.78 -7.16 11.63
CA HIS A 193 -34.79 -7.45 12.67
C HIS A 193 -33.49 -6.65 12.48
N LEU A 194 -32.81 -6.43 13.61
CA LEU A 194 -31.44 -5.98 13.76
C LEU A 194 -30.60 -7.17 14.26
N VAL A 195 -29.52 -7.49 13.57
CA VAL A 195 -28.47 -8.40 14.05
C VAL A 195 -27.26 -7.54 14.38
N ALA A 196 -26.70 -7.66 15.58
CA ALA A 196 -25.57 -6.83 15.99
C ALA A 196 -24.56 -7.58 16.86
N THR A 197 -23.30 -7.12 16.77
CA THR A 197 -22.22 -7.45 17.69
C THR A 197 -21.58 -6.17 18.18
N ALA A 198 -21.50 -6.01 19.50
CA ALA A 198 -20.81 -4.91 20.15
C ALA A 198 -19.53 -5.45 20.80
N THR A 199 -18.37 -4.92 20.41
CA THR A 199 -17.06 -5.34 20.93
C THR A 199 -16.44 -4.20 21.72
N LEU A 200 -16.30 -4.40 23.02
CA LEU A 200 -15.60 -3.50 23.93
C LEU A 200 -14.13 -3.94 24.04
N SER A 201 -13.18 -3.02 23.86
CA SER A 201 -11.73 -3.27 23.88
C SER A 201 -11.13 -3.39 25.30
N GLN A 202 -11.89 -4.02 26.19
CA GLN A 202 -11.46 -4.33 27.55
C GLN A 202 -12.33 -5.42 28.15
N ASN A 203 -11.81 -6.13 29.16
CA ASN A 203 -12.60 -7.09 29.92
C ASN A 203 -13.62 -6.36 30.81
N ALA A 204 -14.88 -6.77 30.72
CA ALA A 204 -15.98 -6.32 31.56
C ALA A 204 -16.67 -7.54 32.19
N GLY A 205 -17.08 -7.44 33.46
CA GLY A 205 -17.88 -8.48 34.11
C GLY A 205 -19.36 -8.42 33.67
N TRP A 206 -19.81 -7.25 33.23
CA TRP A 206 -21.03 -7.08 32.45
C TRP A 206 -20.88 -5.95 31.43
N PHE A 207 -21.57 -6.08 30.31
CA PHE A 207 -21.59 -5.09 29.24
C PHE A 207 -23.01 -4.98 28.68
N GLY A 208 -23.47 -3.75 28.46
CA GLY A 208 -24.79 -3.51 27.89
C GLY A 208 -24.79 -2.42 26.83
N VAL A 209 -25.60 -2.65 25.81
CA VAL A 209 -25.88 -1.70 24.72
C VAL A 209 -27.37 -1.61 24.47
N GLY A 210 -27.86 -0.47 24.03
CA GLY A 210 -29.26 -0.35 23.63
C GLY A 210 -29.61 1.02 23.13
N PHE A 211 -30.91 1.29 23.03
CA PHE A 211 -31.41 2.46 22.34
C PHE A 211 -32.38 3.24 23.21
N GLY A 212 -32.44 4.56 23.03
CA GLY A 212 -33.41 5.38 23.75
C GLY A 212 -33.29 6.87 23.51
N PRO A 213 -33.86 7.70 24.41
CA PRO A 213 -34.10 9.14 24.19
C PRO A 213 -32.85 10.03 24.37
N GLY A 214 -31.65 9.44 24.47
CA GLY A 214 -30.39 10.17 24.65
C GLY A 214 -29.86 10.24 26.09
N THR A 215 -30.53 9.59 27.04
CA THR A 215 -30.03 9.38 28.40
C THR A 215 -30.23 7.94 28.82
N MET A 216 -29.40 7.42 29.73
CA MET A 216 -29.56 6.04 30.24
C MET A 216 -31.00 5.79 30.76
N PRO A 217 -31.62 6.68 31.58
CA PRO A 217 -33.02 6.52 31.93
C PRO A 217 -33.93 6.73 30.71
N GLY A 218 -34.88 5.82 30.53
CA GLY A 218 -35.79 5.77 29.39
C GLY A 218 -35.28 4.95 28.20
N SER A 219 -34.07 4.40 28.27
CA SER A 219 -33.56 3.45 27.28
C SER A 219 -33.98 2.02 27.61
N THR A 220 -34.10 1.21 26.56
CA THR A 220 -34.20 -0.24 26.66
C THR A 220 -32.87 -0.82 26.16
N VAL A 221 -32.24 -1.67 26.97
CA VAL A 221 -30.86 -2.14 26.74
C VAL A 221 -30.76 -3.66 26.84
N ILE A 222 -29.85 -4.21 26.05
CA ILE A 222 -29.44 -5.60 26.11
C ILE A 222 -28.23 -5.66 27.02
N ILE A 223 -28.28 -6.47 28.08
CA ILE A 223 -27.17 -6.61 29.04
C ILE A 223 -26.74 -8.07 29.11
N GLY A 224 -25.45 -8.29 28.87
CA GLY A 224 -24.75 -9.54 29.13
C GLY A 224 -23.97 -9.50 30.44
N GLN A 225 -24.00 -10.59 31.22
CA GLN A 225 -23.32 -10.66 32.52
C GLN A 225 -22.68 -12.04 32.72
N GLN A 226 -21.46 -12.09 33.25
CA GLN A 226 -20.80 -13.36 33.56
C GLN A 226 -21.53 -14.16 34.65
N ALA A 227 -22.14 -13.48 35.63
CA ALA A 227 -22.88 -14.14 36.71
C ALA A 227 -24.20 -14.78 36.25
N ASN A 228 -24.73 -14.41 35.08
CA ASN A 228 -25.99 -14.93 34.55
C ASN A 228 -25.77 -15.91 33.38
N GLY A 229 -24.72 -16.73 33.48
CA GLY A 229 -24.46 -17.77 32.48
C GLY A 229 -24.11 -17.24 31.09
N ASN A 230 -23.61 -16.00 30.98
CA ASN A 230 -23.22 -15.35 29.73
C ASN A 230 -24.38 -15.07 28.75
N GLU A 231 -25.64 -15.17 29.20
CA GLU A 231 -26.80 -14.81 28.37
C GLU A 231 -26.95 -13.28 28.28
N ALA A 232 -27.28 -12.77 27.09
CA ALA A 232 -27.62 -11.37 26.88
C ALA A 232 -29.14 -11.21 26.79
N VAL A 233 -29.72 -10.44 27.70
CA VAL A 233 -31.18 -10.29 27.83
C VAL A 233 -31.60 -8.83 27.90
N LEU A 234 -32.89 -8.55 27.67
CA LEU A 234 -33.45 -7.20 27.65
C LEU A 234 -33.72 -6.63 29.06
N TRP A 235 -33.40 -5.35 29.26
CA TRP A 235 -33.60 -4.58 30.49
C TRP A 235 -34.17 -3.19 30.20
N ASP A 236 -35.09 -2.75 31.06
CA ASP A 236 -35.70 -1.42 31.03
C ASP A 236 -35.06 -0.50 32.08
N LEU A 237 -34.50 0.62 31.62
CA LEU A 237 -33.83 1.60 32.47
C LEU A 237 -34.82 2.69 32.93
N ASN A 238 -35.73 2.36 33.86
CA ASN A 238 -36.80 3.28 34.29
C ASN A 238 -36.32 4.44 35.20
N GLY A 239 -35.03 4.49 35.54
CA GLY A 239 -34.47 5.51 36.41
C GLY A 239 -32.97 5.34 36.64
N ARG A 240 -32.43 6.11 37.59
CA ARG A 240 -30.99 6.10 37.92
C ARG A 240 -30.63 5.21 39.11
N SER A 241 -31.64 4.67 39.80
CA SER A 241 -31.47 3.81 40.97
C SER A 241 -31.46 2.34 40.54
N ALA A 242 -30.77 1.48 41.28
CA ALA A 242 -30.74 0.04 40.98
C ALA A 242 -32.17 -0.56 40.91
N ASP A 243 -33.06 -0.17 41.83
CA ASP A 243 -34.46 -0.64 41.87
C ASP A 243 -35.30 -0.25 40.62
N THR A 244 -34.79 0.69 39.82
CA THR A 244 -35.46 1.17 38.60
C THR A 244 -34.86 0.58 37.32
N VAL A 245 -33.78 -0.19 37.43
CA VAL A 245 -33.19 -0.95 36.31
C VAL A 245 -33.68 -2.38 36.46
N VAL A 246 -34.66 -2.76 35.64
CA VAL A 246 -35.37 -4.03 35.78
C VAL A 246 -35.29 -4.83 34.49
N GLN A 247 -35.09 -6.14 34.60
CA GLN A 247 -35.15 -7.03 33.45
C GLN A 247 -36.56 -7.00 32.85
N SER A 248 -36.67 -6.91 31.53
CA SER A 248 -37.96 -6.83 30.84
C SER A 248 -38.73 -8.13 31.02
N THR A 249 -40.06 -8.05 31.17
CA THR A 249 -40.91 -9.24 31.41
C THR A 249 -41.02 -10.18 30.21
N ASN A 250 -40.78 -9.66 29.01
CA ASN A 250 -40.65 -10.43 27.77
C ASN A 250 -39.23 -10.19 27.22
N ASN A 251 -38.39 -11.23 27.22
CA ASN A 251 -37.10 -11.15 26.56
C ASN A 251 -37.29 -11.38 25.06
N GLU A 252 -37.22 -10.30 24.29
CA GLU A 252 -37.38 -10.32 22.83
C GLU A 252 -36.04 -10.45 22.09
N VAL A 253 -34.93 -10.56 22.85
CA VAL A 253 -33.60 -10.85 22.30
C VAL A 253 -33.56 -12.30 21.82
N ILE A 254 -33.15 -12.47 20.57
CA ILE A 254 -32.92 -13.76 19.92
C ILE A 254 -31.39 -13.99 19.89
N ASP A 255 -30.95 -15.18 20.32
CA ASP A 255 -29.54 -15.61 20.33
C ASP A 255 -28.56 -14.63 21.02
N GLY A 256 -29.03 -14.02 22.11
CA GLY A 256 -28.25 -13.08 22.91
C GLY A 256 -27.14 -13.76 23.70
N SER A 257 -25.88 -13.40 23.44
CA SER A 257 -24.71 -13.94 24.13
C SER A 257 -23.71 -12.87 24.55
N PHE A 258 -22.96 -13.18 25.61
CA PHE A 258 -21.92 -12.33 26.18
C PHE A 258 -20.65 -13.13 26.42
N MET A 259 -19.53 -12.66 25.88
CA MET A 259 -18.24 -13.33 26.03
C MET A 259 -17.18 -12.33 26.49
N VAL A 260 -16.23 -12.83 27.26
CA VAL A 260 -15.01 -12.09 27.62
C VAL A 260 -13.85 -12.88 27.03
N ASP A 261 -13.16 -12.26 26.08
CA ASP A 261 -11.94 -12.79 25.45
C ASP A 261 -10.73 -11.97 25.94
N ILE A 262 -9.51 -12.42 25.68
CA ILE A 262 -8.29 -11.80 26.23
C ILE A 262 -8.19 -10.33 25.78
N GLY A 263 -8.56 -9.41 26.66
CA GLY A 263 -8.54 -7.97 26.41
C GLY A 263 -9.80 -7.41 25.76
N SER A 264 -10.88 -8.19 25.62
CA SER A 264 -12.12 -7.72 25.00
C SER A 264 -13.38 -8.32 25.64
N SER A 265 -14.52 -7.66 25.44
CA SER A 265 -15.84 -8.16 25.84
C SER A 265 -16.83 -7.97 24.71
N ILE A 266 -17.48 -9.05 24.31
CA ILE A 266 -18.27 -9.15 23.09
C ILE A 266 -19.72 -9.44 23.49
N LEU A 267 -20.63 -8.62 23.00
CA LEU A 267 -22.07 -8.78 23.19
C LEU A 267 -22.72 -8.97 21.81
N SER A 268 -23.28 -10.13 21.54
CA SER A 268 -23.93 -10.47 20.26
C SER A 268 -25.41 -10.72 20.49
N PHE A 269 -26.27 -10.20 19.61
CA PHE A 269 -27.72 -10.35 19.73
C PHE A 269 -28.45 -10.12 18.41
N THR A 270 -29.64 -10.70 18.30
CA THR A 270 -30.65 -10.38 17.29
C THR A 270 -31.87 -9.80 17.97
N LEU A 271 -32.46 -8.76 17.40
CA LEU A 271 -33.56 -8.01 18.02
C LEU A 271 -34.60 -7.64 16.96
N PRO A 272 -35.92 -7.81 17.20
CA PRO A 272 -36.93 -7.27 16.31
C PRO A 272 -36.87 -5.74 16.29
N LEU A 273 -37.32 -5.10 15.19
CA LEU A 273 -37.33 -3.63 15.10
C LEU A 273 -38.30 -2.97 16.08
N GLU A 274 -39.34 -3.68 16.47
CA GLU A 274 -40.24 -3.32 17.56
C GLU A 274 -39.93 -4.20 18.75
N TYR A 275 -39.41 -3.60 19.83
CA TYR A 275 -39.10 -4.33 21.06
C TYR A 275 -39.26 -3.42 22.28
N GLY A 276 -39.77 -3.97 23.38
CA GLY A 276 -40.06 -3.19 24.59
C GLY A 276 -40.90 -1.93 24.29
N ALA A 277 -40.38 -0.76 24.66
CA ALA A 277 -40.98 0.54 24.35
C ALA A 277 -40.31 1.29 23.17
N GLN A 278 -39.41 0.63 22.44
CA GLN A 278 -38.60 1.21 21.38
C GLN A 278 -39.06 0.73 19.99
N THR A 279 -38.91 1.61 19.00
CA THR A 279 -39.09 1.27 17.58
C THR A 279 -37.86 1.74 16.82
N LEU A 280 -37.13 0.79 16.23
CA LEU A 280 -36.02 1.08 15.33
C LEU A 280 -36.58 1.29 13.94
N THR A 281 -36.45 2.51 13.43
CA THR A 281 -36.76 2.80 12.02
C THR A 281 -35.44 2.85 11.27
N PRO A 282 -35.17 1.92 10.33
CA PRO A 282 -33.97 1.97 9.52
C PRO A 282 -33.82 3.30 8.78
N ASP A 283 -32.58 3.71 8.52
CA ASP A 283 -32.22 4.97 7.86
C ASP A 283 -32.70 6.25 8.57
N THR A 284 -33.06 6.14 9.84
CA THR A 284 -33.35 7.27 10.72
C THR A 284 -32.32 7.39 11.83
N SER A 285 -32.12 8.61 12.34
CA SER A 285 -31.22 8.81 13.46
C SER A 285 -31.83 8.28 14.76
N ILE A 286 -31.04 7.51 15.50
CA ILE A 286 -31.38 6.98 16.82
C ILE A 286 -30.17 7.10 17.75
N ILE A 287 -30.38 7.21 19.06
CA ILE A 287 -29.28 7.25 20.01
C ILE A 287 -29.00 5.84 20.53
N LEU A 288 -27.80 5.36 20.24
CA LEU A 288 -27.22 4.16 20.84
C LEU A 288 -26.55 4.56 22.15
N VAL A 289 -26.87 3.84 23.23
CA VAL A 289 -26.28 4.00 24.56
C VAL A 289 -25.53 2.74 24.94
N TRP A 290 -24.46 2.88 25.72
CA TRP A 290 -23.71 1.75 26.23
C TRP A 290 -23.18 2.02 27.64
N ALA A 291 -22.97 0.95 28.41
CA ALA A 291 -22.26 0.97 29.67
C ALA A 291 -21.67 -0.40 30.00
N TRP A 292 -20.67 -0.40 30.88
CA TRP A 292 -20.02 -1.62 31.34
C TRP A 292 -19.57 -1.51 32.79
N GLY A 293 -19.39 -2.66 33.44
CA GLY A 293 -18.86 -2.76 34.79
C GLY A 293 -17.83 -3.86 34.93
N THR A 294 -16.98 -3.74 35.95
CA THR A 294 -15.90 -4.70 36.22
C THR A 294 -16.32 -5.85 37.14
N SER A 295 -17.57 -5.86 37.60
CA SER A 295 -18.15 -6.91 38.46
C SER A 295 -18.98 -7.85 37.60
N ASP A 296 -19.05 -9.13 37.96
CA ASP A 296 -19.79 -10.14 37.18
C ASP A 296 -21.32 -9.97 37.27
N THR A 297 -21.78 -9.11 38.18
CA THR A 297 -23.19 -8.75 38.40
C THR A 297 -23.40 -7.27 38.11
N LEU A 298 -24.58 -6.93 37.56
CA LEU A 298 -24.99 -5.55 37.30
C LEU A 298 -24.85 -4.66 38.54
N ASN A 299 -24.07 -3.60 38.42
CA ASN A 299 -23.75 -2.67 39.49
C ASN A 299 -23.56 -1.24 38.98
N TYR A 300 -23.32 -0.30 39.88
CA TYR A 300 -23.09 1.10 39.50
C TYR A 300 -21.81 1.24 38.66
N HIS A 301 -21.96 1.61 37.39
CA HIS A 301 -20.87 1.72 36.40
C HIS A 301 -20.07 3.03 36.45
N GLY A 302 -20.46 4.02 37.27
CA GLY A 302 -19.76 5.32 37.28
C GLY A 302 -19.70 5.95 35.88
N THR A 303 -18.52 6.46 35.49
CA THR A 303 -18.26 7.12 34.19
C THR A 303 -18.18 6.18 32.99
N ASN A 304 -18.25 4.86 33.19
CA ASN A 304 -18.15 3.84 32.14
C ASN A 304 -19.47 3.72 31.37
N ARG A 305 -19.89 4.83 30.74
CA ARG A 305 -21.14 4.97 30.01
C ARG A 305 -21.05 6.12 29.02
N ALA A 306 -21.70 5.98 27.87
CA ALA A 306 -21.90 7.07 26.93
C ALA A 306 -23.12 6.78 26.04
N GLY A 307 -23.45 7.76 25.18
CA GLY A 307 -24.45 7.60 24.15
C GLY A 307 -24.16 8.51 22.96
N GLN A 308 -24.46 8.02 21.77
CA GLN A 308 -24.15 8.67 20.50
C GLN A 308 -25.30 8.51 19.52
N ALA A 309 -25.61 9.58 18.78
CA ALA A 309 -26.55 9.51 17.68
C ALA A 309 -25.92 8.75 16.51
N ILE A 310 -26.61 7.72 16.04
CA ILE A 310 -26.22 6.85 14.94
C ILE A 310 -27.37 6.72 13.93
N VAL A 311 -27.09 6.19 12.75
CA VAL A 311 -28.10 5.80 11.76
C VAL A 311 -27.89 4.32 11.45
N LEU A 312 -28.95 3.52 11.58
CA LEU A 312 -28.95 2.09 11.24
C LEU A 312 -29.46 1.91 9.81
N SER A 313 -28.58 1.71 8.83
CA SER A 313 -28.96 1.73 7.41
C SER A 313 -29.40 0.37 6.86
N SER A 314 -30.55 0.35 6.16
CA SER A 314 -31.25 -0.87 5.72
C SER A 314 -30.71 -1.56 4.46
N ILE A 315 -29.56 -1.16 3.94
CA ILE A 315 -29.09 -1.64 2.64
C ILE A 315 -28.84 -3.16 2.67
N GLN A 316 -29.70 -3.86 1.92
CA GLN A 316 -29.61 -5.25 1.56
C GLN A 316 -28.41 -5.51 0.67
N VAL A 317 -27.89 -6.72 0.86
CA VAL A 317 -27.13 -7.50 -0.12
C VAL A 317 -27.73 -7.25 -1.50
N ALA A 318 -26.92 -6.80 -2.45
CA ALA A 318 -27.26 -7.07 -3.84
C ALA A 318 -27.37 -8.60 -3.95
N GLU A 319 -28.55 -9.12 -4.33
CA GLU A 319 -28.63 -10.40 -5.04
C GLU A 319 -27.43 -10.49 -5.97
N ILE A 320 -26.85 -11.68 -6.14
CA ILE A 320 -25.87 -11.97 -7.20
C ILE A 320 -26.44 -11.42 -8.51
N GLY A 321 -25.94 -10.25 -8.86
CA GLY A 321 -26.41 -9.34 -9.86
C GLY A 321 -25.37 -8.23 -9.84
N ALA A 322 -24.49 -8.25 -10.84
CA ALA A 322 -23.27 -7.47 -10.97
C ALA A 322 -23.21 -6.15 -10.16
N PRO A 323 -22.08 -5.85 -9.47
CA PRO A 323 -21.93 -4.61 -8.72
C PRO A 323 -22.26 -3.42 -9.60
N THR A 324 -23.12 -2.51 -9.11
CA THR A 324 -23.40 -1.28 -9.82
C THR A 324 -22.08 -0.50 -9.93
N PRO A 325 -21.61 -0.19 -11.13
CA PRO A 325 -20.31 0.43 -11.34
C PRO A 325 -20.28 1.87 -10.82
N VAL A 326 -19.23 2.22 -10.07
CA VAL A 326 -18.97 3.59 -9.58
C VAL A 326 -17.75 4.17 -10.28
N ASN A 327 -17.83 5.42 -10.75
CA ASN A 327 -16.70 6.14 -11.32
C ASN A 327 -15.83 6.73 -10.21
N ARG A 328 -14.51 6.86 -10.42
CA ARG A 328 -13.57 7.37 -9.40
C ARG A 328 -12.65 8.44 -9.98
N ILE A 329 -12.40 9.50 -9.21
CA ILE A 329 -11.51 10.61 -9.57
C ILE A 329 -10.65 10.96 -8.36
N PHE A 330 -9.33 10.98 -8.52
CA PHE A 330 -8.41 11.54 -7.53
C PHE A 330 -8.31 13.05 -7.72
N LEU A 331 -8.66 13.82 -6.68
CA LEU A 331 -8.52 15.27 -6.70
C LEU A 331 -7.09 15.68 -6.31
N ASP A 332 -6.53 16.65 -7.03
CA ASP A 332 -5.13 17.09 -6.92
C ASP A 332 -4.75 17.66 -5.53
N ASN A 333 -3.48 18.03 -5.32
CA ASN A 333 -2.98 18.72 -4.12
C ASN A 333 -3.36 18.06 -2.77
N ASN A 334 -3.29 16.73 -2.67
CA ASN A 334 -3.72 15.95 -1.50
C ASN A 334 -5.22 16.15 -1.17
N GLY A 335 -6.04 16.34 -2.20
CA GLY A 335 -7.49 16.41 -2.11
C GLY A 335 -8.13 15.05 -1.86
N PRO A 336 -9.46 15.01 -1.67
CA PRO A 336 -10.17 13.76 -1.43
C PRO A 336 -10.29 12.93 -2.71
N LEU A 337 -10.26 11.59 -2.58
CA LEU A 337 -10.74 10.66 -3.60
C LEU A 337 -12.25 10.87 -3.75
N PHE A 338 -12.72 11.16 -4.96
CA PHE A 338 -14.12 11.34 -5.28
C PHE A 338 -14.68 10.17 -6.08
N GLU A 339 -15.56 9.39 -5.45
CA GLU A 339 -16.28 8.29 -6.07
C GLU A 339 -17.71 8.72 -6.37
N TYR A 340 -18.21 8.49 -7.57
CA TYR A 340 -19.53 8.98 -7.98
C TYR A 340 -20.29 8.08 -8.94
N THR A 341 -21.61 8.25 -8.93
CA THR A 341 -22.51 7.80 -9.99
C THR A 341 -23.32 9.00 -10.45
N ILE A 342 -23.48 9.14 -11.76
CA ILE A 342 -24.26 10.22 -12.35
C ILE A 342 -25.35 9.62 -13.25
N ASN A 343 -26.57 10.08 -13.07
CA ASN A 343 -27.69 9.79 -13.96
C ASN A 343 -28.29 11.10 -14.47
N ASN A 344 -29.29 11.02 -15.34
CA ASN A 344 -29.98 12.17 -15.96
C ASN A 344 -30.55 13.22 -15.00
N THR A 345 -30.57 12.97 -13.69
CA THR A 345 -31.21 13.84 -12.70
C THR A 345 -30.32 14.17 -11.50
N HIS A 346 -29.40 13.28 -11.12
CA HIS A 346 -28.63 13.40 -9.89
C HIS A 346 -27.18 12.94 -10.05
N LEU A 347 -26.30 13.57 -9.29
CA LEU A 347 -24.94 13.13 -9.00
C LEU A 347 -24.90 12.65 -7.54
N LYS A 348 -24.58 11.37 -7.34
CA LYS A 348 -24.30 10.81 -6.01
C LYS A 348 -22.79 10.65 -5.87
N GLY A 349 -22.24 11.12 -4.76
CA GLY A 349 -20.81 11.26 -4.55
C GLY A 349 -20.35 10.91 -3.14
N THR A 350 -19.16 10.33 -3.04
CA THR A 350 -18.40 10.13 -1.80
C THR A 350 -17.01 10.72 -1.97
N ALA A 351 -16.64 11.68 -1.13
CA ALA A 351 -15.31 12.29 -1.09
C ALA A 351 -14.56 11.83 0.17
N THR A 352 -13.45 11.12 -0.02
CA THR A 352 -12.65 10.52 1.06
C THR A 352 -11.27 11.16 1.12
N LEU A 353 -10.94 11.80 2.24
CA LEU A 353 -9.67 12.43 2.54
C LEU A 353 -8.91 11.60 3.58
N GLN A 354 -7.70 11.13 3.26
CA GLN A 354 -6.87 10.28 4.14
C GLN A 354 -6.11 11.10 5.20
N GLN A 355 -6.84 11.92 5.94
CA GLN A 355 -6.36 12.61 7.14
C GLN A 355 -7.58 13.07 7.96
N ASP A 356 -7.38 13.34 9.26
CA ASP A 356 -8.43 13.92 10.09
C ASP A 356 -8.77 15.35 9.62
N ALA A 357 -10.06 15.66 9.56
CA ALA A 357 -10.58 16.98 9.29
C ALA A 357 -11.78 17.25 10.21
N GLY A 358 -11.89 18.48 10.71
CA GLY A 358 -13.09 18.93 11.41
C GLY A 358 -14.24 19.25 10.44
N TRP A 359 -13.92 19.56 9.18
CA TRP A 359 -14.88 19.66 8.08
C TRP A 359 -14.25 19.37 6.72
N LEU A 360 -15.06 18.87 5.79
CA LEU A 360 -14.70 18.63 4.39
C LEU A 360 -15.79 19.20 3.47
N ALA A 361 -15.36 19.81 2.38
CA ALA A 361 -16.21 20.41 1.37
C ALA A 361 -15.84 19.95 -0.03
N LEU A 362 -16.86 19.64 -0.84
CA LEU A 362 -16.74 19.43 -2.28
C LEU A 362 -17.84 20.23 -2.99
N GLY A 363 -17.49 20.97 -4.03
CA GLY A 363 -18.39 21.86 -4.72
C GLY A 363 -18.10 22.02 -6.20
N LEU A 364 -18.97 22.77 -6.87
CA LEU A 364 -18.91 23.08 -8.29
C LEU A 364 -18.82 24.59 -8.45
N GLY A 365 -18.00 25.06 -9.40
CA GLY A 365 -17.93 26.49 -9.71
C GLY A 365 -16.84 26.85 -10.70
N PRO A 366 -16.46 28.14 -10.81
CA PRO A 366 -15.60 28.64 -11.88
C PRO A 366 -14.11 28.30 -11.72
N GLY A 367 -13.74 27.36 -10.83
CA GLY A 367 -12.35 27.02 -10.50
C GLY A 367 -11.74 27.85 -9.37
N THR A 368 -12.52 28.73 -8.74
CA THR A 368 -12.15 29.39 -7.48
C THR A 368 -13.26 29.19 -6.45
N MET A 369 -12.93 29.26 -5.15
CA MET A 369 -13.93 29.09 -4.10
C MET A 369 -15.07 30.11 -4.22
N ALA A 370 -14.73 31.37 -4.54
CA ALA A 370 -15.73 32.41 -4.74
C ALA A 370 -16.52 32.19 -6.05
N GLY A 371 -17.85 32.22 -5.96
CA GLY A 371 -18.77 31.90 -7.04
C GLY A 371 -19.13 30.42 -7.16
N SER A 372 -18.62 29.57 -6.26
CA SER A 372 -18.95 28.14 -6.23
C SER A 372 -20.14 27.84 -5.32
N THR A 373 -20.77 26.69 -5.53
CA THR A 373 -21.74 26.08 -4.61
C THR A 373 -21.16 24.76 -4.13
N ALA A 374 -21.18 24.51 -2.82
CA ALA A 374 -20.51 23.35 -2.23
C ALA A 374 -21.41 22.58 -1.27
N VAL A 375 -21.19 21.27 -1.19
CA VAL A 375 -21.65 20.44 -0.08
C VAL A 375 -20.57 20.50 0.99
N ILE A 376 -20.93 20.94 2.20
CA ILE A 376 -20.01 21.04 3.33
C ILE A 376 -20.55 20.21 4.47
N GLY A 377 -19.73 19.27 4.95
CA GLY A 377 -19.98 18.51 6.15
C GLY A 377 -19.01 18.87 7.27
N GLN A 378 -19.53 19.00 8.49
CA GLN A 378 -18.78 19.51 9.64
C GLN A 378 -19.07 18.68 10.89
N ARG A 379 -18.04 18.41 11.69
CA ARG A 379 -18.19 17.73 12.98
C ARG A 379 -19.01 18.57 13.96
N SER A 380 -18.87 19.91 13.93
CA SER A 380 -19.65 20.83 14.77
C SER A 380 -21.17 20.77 14.51
N SER A 381 -21.57 20.30 13.33
CA SER A 381 -22.97 20.16 12.91
C SER A 381 -23.49 18.72 13.07
N GLY A 382 -22.84 17.93 13.93
CA GLY A 382 -23.20 16.52 14.16
C GLY A 382 -22.94 15.61 12.97
N GLY A 383 -21.99 15.98 12.10
CA GLY A 383 -21.66 15.18 10.91
C GLY A 383 -22.70 15.27 9.78
N THR A 384 -23.61 16.25 9.81
CA THR A 384 -24.50 16.51 8.69
C THR A 384 -23.77 17.27 7.58
N ALA A 385 -24.05 16.92 6.32
CA ALA A 385 -23.53 17.66 5.17
C ALA A 385 -24.67 18.35 4.41
N VAL A 386 -24.51 19.65 4.16
CA VAL A 386 -25.57 20.47 3.56
C VAL A 386 -24.98 21.47 2.55
N MET A 387 -25.85 22.07 1.76
CA MET A 387 -25.50 23.00 0.70
C MET A 387 -25.08 24.39 1.22
N TYR A 388 -24.00 24.94 0.65
CA TYR A 388 -23.46 26.27 0.94
C TYR A 388 -23.20 27.08 -0.33
N ASP A 389 -23.50 28.38 -0.26
CA ASP A 389 -23.16 29.37 -1.27
C ASP A 389 -21.84 30.06 -0.90
N LEU A 390 -20.84 29.96 -1.79
CA LEU A 390 -19.51 30.53 -1.59
C LEU A 390 -19.38 31.87 -2.34
N ASN A 391 -20.04 32.93 -1.86
CA ASN A 391 -20.15 34.21 -2.57
C ASN A 391 -18.89 35.11 -2.48
N GLY A 392 -17.86 34.69 -1.73
CA GLY A 392 -16.64 35.48 -1.55
C GLY A 392 -15.66 34.83 -0.57
N TYR A 393 -14.55 35.53 -0.29
CA TYR A 393 -13.44 35.00 0.54
C TYR A 393 -13.57 35.29 2.04
N THR A 394 -14.69 35.85 2.49
CA THR A 394 -14.91 36.18 3.89
C THR A 394 -15.93 35.22 4.53
N PRO A 395 -15.86 34.97 5.84
CA PRO A 395 -16.87 34.15 6.52
C PRO A 395 -18.31 34.66 6.32
N ALA A 396 -18.51 35.98 6.21
CA ALA A 396 -19.84 36.58 5.98
C ALA A 396 -20.39 36.31 4.57
N THR A 397 -19.53 35.93 3.62
CA THR A 397 -19.89 35.61 2.24
C THR A 397 -19.96 34.11 1.98
N VAL A 398 -19.69 33.28 2.99
CA VAL A 398 -19.85 31.83 2.94
C VAL A 398 -20.99 31.47 3.88
N SER A 399 -22.13 31.10 3.32
CA SER A 399 -23.36 30.85 4.10
C SER A 399 -24.04 29.60 3.60
N GLN A 400 -24.69 28.88 4.50
CA GLN A 400 -25.59 27.79 4.12
C GLN A 400 -26.65 28.34 3.17
N SER A 401 -26.91 27.62 2.08
CA SER A 401 -27.85 28.04 1.04
C SER A 401 -29.28 28.09 1.61
N ALA A 402 -30.10 29.02 1.11
CA ALA A 402 -31.49 29.19 1.58
C ALA A 402 -32.35 27.95 1.28
N GLU A 403 -32.01 27.22 0.21
CA GLU A 403 -32.56 25.92 -0.15
C GLU A 403 -31.44 24.88 -0.02
N ASN A 404 -31.72 23.73 0.59
CA ASN A 404 -30.79 22.61 0.67
C ASN A 404 -31.27 21.46 -0.21
N THR A 405 -30.62 21.28 -1.37
CA THR A 405 -30.97 20.20 -2.32
C THR A 405 -30.17 18.91 -2.11
N VAL A 406 -29.32 18.86 -1.07
CA VAL A 406 -28.58 17.65 -0.66
C VAL A 406 -29.51 16.71 0.10
N THR A 407 -29.66 15.46 -0.35
CA THR A 407 -30.67 14.52 0.20
C THR A 407 -30.14 13.49 1.20
N ASP A 408 -28.90 13.03 1.09
CA ASP A 408 -28.25 12.02 1.96
C ASP A 408 -26.88 12.49 2.48
N GLY A 409 -26.77 13.81 2.70
CA GLY A 409 -25.53 14.49 3.08
C GLY A 409 -25.02 14.09 4.47
N SER A 410 -23.85 13.45 4.52
CA SER A 410 -23.18 13.08 5.78
C SER A 410 -21.67 13.31 5.73
N PHE A 411 -21.09 13.50 6.91
CA PHE A 411 -19.68 13.71 7.14
C PHE A 411 -19.21 12.99 8.39
N THR A 412 -18.15 12.21 8.25
CA THR A 412 -17.51 11.49 9.35
C THR A 412 -16.02 11.69 9.25
N SER A 413 -15.35 11.99 10.37
CA SER A 413 -13.89 12.01 10.41
C SER A 413 -13.40 11.26 11.64
N ILE A 414 -12.87 10.06 11.39
CA ILE A 414 -12.49 9.05 12.40
C ILE A 414 -11.19 8.39 11.93
N GLY A 415 -10.29 8.06 12.87
CA GLY A 415 -9.10 7.24 12.56
C GLY A 415 -8.11 7.89 11.59
N GLY A 416 -8.15 9.22 11.43
CA GLY A 416 -7.33 9.91 10.44
C GLY A 416 -7.89 9.85 9.02
N THR A 417 -9.20 9.63 8.84
CA THR A 417 -9.85 9.70 7.52
C THR A 417 -11.15 10.49 7.62
N ALA A 418 -11.31 11.51 6.78
CA ALA A 418 -12.51 12.32 6.67
C ALA A 418 -13.31 11.96 5.41
N VAL A 419 -14.57 11.60 5.56
CA VAL A 419 -15.45 11.13 4.48
C VAL A 419 -16.68 12.02 4.42
N LEU A 420 -16.98 12.54 3.22
CA LEU A 420 -18.16 13.35 2.90
C LEU A 420 -19.01 12.59 1.87
N ARG A 421 -20.25 12.25 2.18
CA ARG A 421 -21.20 11.58 1.28
C ARG A 421 -22.37 12.49 0.98
N PHE A 422 -22.87 12.48 -0.26
CA PHE A 422 -24.02 13.27 -0.66
C PHE A 422 -24.62 12.84 -2.01
N THR A 423 -25.83 13.31 -2.25
CA THR A 423 -26.56 13.24 -3.52
C THR A 423 -27.11 14.62 -3.80
N ILE A 424 -26.80 15.15 -4.98
CA ILE A 424 -27.24 16.46 -5.46
C ILE A 424 -27.95 16.34 -6.80
N PRO A 425 -28.93 17.21 -7.11
CA PRO A 425 -29.47 17.33 -8.46
C PRO A 425 -28.39 17.87 -9.42
N LEU A 426 -28.54 17.62 -10.73
CA LEU A 426 -27.61 18.19 -11.73
C LEU A 426 -27.66 19.72 -11.78
N GLU A 427 -28.81 20.32 -11.44
CA GLU A 427 -28.90 21.76 -11.19
C GLU A 427 -28.60 22.03 -9.71
N PHE A 428 -27.33 22.30 -9.40
CA PHE A 428 -26.83 22.45 -8.04
C PHE A 428 -26.51 23.92 -7.72
N GLY A 429 -27.49 24.62 -7.17
CA GLY A 429 -27.38 26.03 -6.81
C GLY A 429 -27.29 26.92 -8.05
N ASN A 430 -26.23 27.71 -8.15
CA ASN A 430 -25.95 28.54 -9.34
C ASN A 430 -25.13 27.80 -10.40
N ASN A 431 -24.84 26.51 -10.19
CA ASN A 431 -23.97 25.71 -11.04
C ASN A 431 -24.72 24.51 -11.59
N THR A 432 -24.37 24.09 -12.81
CA THR A 432 -24.96 22.92 -13.46
C THR A 432 -23.88 21.86 -13.67
N VAL A 433 -24.17 20.64 -13.25
CA VAL A 433 -23.36 19.45 -13.54
C VAL A 433 -23.65 19.03 -14.98
N VAL A 434 -22.62 19.05 -15.82
CA VAL A 434 -22.73 18.67 -17.23
C VAL A 434 -22.21 17.24 -17.40
N GLN A 435 -23.08 16.34 -17.85
CA GLN A 435 -22.67 14.96 -18.17
C GLN A 435 -21.87 14.91 -19.47
N GLU A 436 -20.91 13.98 -19.51
CA GLU A 436 -20.05 13.72 -20.67
C GLU A 436 -19.23 14.94 -21.13
N ASP A 437 -19.08 15.94 -20.24
CA ASP A 437 -18.27 17.12 -20.47
C ASP A 437 -17.50 17.49 -19.18
N ASN A 438 -16.59 18.44 -19.33
CA ASN A 438 -15.77 18.92 -18.26
C ASN A 438 -16.57 19.77 -17.27
N ASN A 439 -16.51 19.36 -16.01
CA ASN A 439 -16.96 20.09 -14.84
C ASN A 439 -15.74 20.64 -14.11
N ILE A 440 -15.92 21.68 -13.31
CA ILE A 440 -14.85 22.15 -12.42
C ILE A 440 -15.29 21.88 -10.99
N LEU A 441 -14.64 20.91 -10.37
CA LEU A 441 -14.81 20.62 -8.96
C LEU A 441 -13.87 21.50 -8.15
N VAL A 442 -14.36 22.02 -7.04
CA VAL A 442 -13.58 22.71 -6.02
C VAL A 442 -13.72 21.97 -4.72
N TRP A 443 -12.64 21.87 -3.95
CA TRP A 443 -12.68 21.19 -2.66
C TRP A 443 -11.85 21.95 -1.63
N ALA A 444 -12.19 21.77 -0.36
CA ALA A 444 -11.40 22.26 0.76
C ALA A 444 -11.70 21.47 2.03
N TRP A 445 -10.77 21.51 2.97
CA TRP A 445 -10.97 20.93 4.30
C TRP A 445 -10.31 21.78 5.37
N GLY A 446 -10.79 21.66 6.61
CA GLY A 446 -10.20 22.35 7.76
C GLY A 446 -10.01 21.40 8.94
N ALA A 447 -8.94 21.61 9.70
CA ALA A 447 -8.58 20.77 10.84
C ALA A 447 -9.47 20.97 12.08
N ILE A 448 -10.18 22.10 12.17
CA ILE A 448 -11.05 22.42 13.31
C ILE A 448 -12.51 22.15 12.97
N ASP A 449 -13.32 21.81 13.98
CA ASP A 449 -14.68 21.29 13.78
C ASP A 449 -15.66 22.28 13.13
N ASN A 450 -15.43 23.58 13.31
CA ASN A 450 -16.26 24.64 12.72
C ASN A 450 -15.68 25.09 11.37
N LEU A 451 -16.57 25.45 10.43
CA LEU A 451 -16.18 26.08 9.18
C LEU A 451 -15.34 27.34 9.44
N ALA A 452 -14.11 27.33 8.94
CA ALA A 452 -13.11 28.34 9.23
C ALA A 452 -12.12 28.51 8.08
N TYR A 453 -11.19 29.45 8.22
CA TYR A 453 -10.15 29.65 7.22
C TYR A 453 -9.25 28.41 7.10
N HIS A 454 -9.14 27.86 5.89
CA HIS A 454 -8.49 26.58 5.60
C HIS A 454 -7.10 26.70 4.94
N GLY A 455 -6.58 27.91 4.75
CA GLY A 455 -5.24 28.10 4.16
C GLY A 455 -5.09 27.38 2.81
N THR A 456 -3.96 26.72 2.58
CA THR A 456 -3.62 26.01 1.32
C THR A 456 -4.39 24.71 1.10
N ASN A 457 -5.23 24.27 2.04
CA ASN A 457 -5.98 23.01 1.97
C ASN A 457 -7.22 23.15 1.08
N ARG A 458 -6.99 23.52 -0.18
CA ARG A 458 -8.02 23.76 -1.18
C ARG A 458 -7.43 23.66 -2.58
N ALA A 459 -8.22 23.22 -3.54
CA ALA A 459 -7.91 23.37 -4.95
C ALA A 459 -9.18 23.36 -5.81
N GLY A 460 -8.99 23.59 -7.11
CA GLY A 460 -10.02 23.46 -8.13
C GLY A 460 -9.45 22.68 -9.31
N GLN A 461 -10.17 21.66 -9.76
CA GLN A 461 -9.73 20.74 -10.81
C GLN A 461 -10.84 20.55 -11.84
N GLN A 462 -10.44 20.54 -13.11
CA GLN A 462 -11.32 20.20 -14.22
C GLN A 462 -11.42 18.68 -14.34
N VAL A 463 -12.63 18.14 -14.34
CA VAL A 463 -12.91 16.70 -14.36
C VAL A 463 -14.01 16.37 -15.36
N LEU A 464 -13.87 15.24 -16.06
CA LEU A 464 -14.91 14.72 -16.94
C LEU A 464 -15.85 13.83 -16.11
N LEU A 465 -17.15 14.18 -16.04
CA LEU A 465 -18.15 13.37 -15.34
C LEU A 465 -18.97 12.57 -16.37
N SER A 466 -18.70 11.28 -16.52
CA SER A 466 -19.40 10.41 -17.46
C SER A 466 -20.50 9.58 -16.80
N SER A 467 -21.65 9.52 -17.45
CA SER A 467 -22.73 8.54 -17.19
C SER A 467 -22.40 7.17 -17.79
N ALA A 468 -21.56 7.13 -18.82
CA ALA A 468 -20.99 5.90 -19.35
C ALA A 468 -19.97 5.32 -18.36
N GLN A 469 -20.22 4.09 -17.92
CA GLN A 469 -19.22 3.22 -17.31
C GLN A 469 -18.08 3.00 -18.30
N ALA A 470 -16.84 2.86 -17.82
CA ALA A 470 -15.76 2.30 -18.64
C ALA A 470 -16.24 0.94 -19.20
N ALA A 471 -16.51 0.91 -20.51
CA ALA A 471 -17.13 -0.24 -21.15
C ALA A 471 -16.20 -1.46 -21.10
N ASP A 472 -16.77 -2.51 -20.53
CA ASP A 472 -16.40 -3.91 -20.63
C ASP A 472 -16.05 -4.32 -22.08
N VAL A 473 -14.80 -4.74 -22.30
CA VAL A 473 -14.41 -5.58 -23.44
C VAL A 473 -14.08 -6.98 -22.90
N GLY A 474 -15.11 -7.64 -22.38
CA GLY A 474 -15.42 -9.05 -22.57
C GLY A 474 -14.80 -10.05 -21.59
N GLN A 475 -15.58 -10.50 -20.59
CA GLN A 475 -15.41 -11.82 -19.97
C GLN A 475 -16.75 -12.49 -19.56
N ASN A 476 -16.75 -13.82 -19.70
CA ASN A 476 -17.81 -14.79 -19.41
C ASN A 476 -17.88 -15.09 -17.88
N PRO A 477 -19.07 -15.30 -17.27
CA PRO A 477 -19.24 -15.29 -15.81
C PRO A 477 -18.83 -16.56 -15.05
N ASP A 478 -17.93 -17.40 -15.58
CA ASP A 478 -17.54 -18.70 -14.97
C ASP A 478 -16.05 -18.80 -14.59
N ASP A 479 -15.40 -17.72 -14.10
CA ASP A 479 -14.04 -17.81 -13.53
C ASP A 479 -13.87 -16.82 -12.35
N PRO A 480 -13.59 -17.27 -11.11
CA PRO A 480 -13.46 -16.38 -9.96
C PRO A 480 -12.08 -15.72 -9.95
N MET A 481 -12.07 -14.40 -9.77
CA MET A 481 -10.91 -13.59 -9.37
C MET A 481 -9.63 -13.75 -10.21
N ALA A 482 -9.60 -13.16 -11.41
CA ALA A 482 -8.35 -12.62 -11.95
C ALA A 482 -8.64 -11.61 -13.06
N ILE A 483 -8.47 -10.31 -12.78
CA ILE A 483 -7.82 -9.44 -13.78
C ILE A 483 -6.67 -8.73 -13.08
N GLY A 484 -5.72 -9.54 -12.59
CA GLY A 484 -4.34 -9.16 -12.83
C GLY A 484 -4.02 -9.36 -14.30
N ASN A 485 -2.97 -8.70 -14.81
CA ASN A 485 -2.38 -9.11 -16.08
C ASN A 485 -2.15 -10.64 -16.04
N PRO A 486 -2.75 -11.46 -16.94
CA PRO A 486 -2.60 -12.91 -16.92
C PRO A 486 -1.14 -13.37 -17.10
N GLU A 487 -0.23 -12.46 -17.48
CA GLU A 487 1.21 -12.71 -17.55
C GLU A 487 1.91 -12.81 -16.18
N CYS A 488 1.27 -12.42 -15.08
CA CYS A 488 1.86 -12.45 -13.73
C CYS A 488 0.98 -13.16 -12.68
N ALA A 489 0.09 -14.05 -13.11
CA ALA A 489 -0.60 -14.94 -12.18
C ALA A 489 0.43 -15.84 -11.46
N SER A 490 0.26 -16.07 -10.16
CA SER A 490 1.17 -16.94 -9.43
C SER A 490 1.02 -18.40 -9.86
N SER A 491 2.15 -19.12 -9.85
CA SER A 491 2.16 -20.58 -9.95
C SER A 491 1.84 -21.27 -8.62
N ASP A 492 1.84 -20.52 -7.52
CA ASP A 492 1.55 -20.98 -6.17
C ASP A 492 0.12 -20.58 -5.77
N PRO A 493 -0.77 -21.53 -5.41
CA PRO A 493 -2.16 -21.23 -5.10
C PRO A 493 -2.36 -20.38 -3.84
N ASN A 494 -1.32 -20.15 -3.04
CA ASN A 494 -1.38 -19.26 -1.87
C ASN A 494 -1.21 -17.78 -2.21
N PHE A 495 -0.94 -17.43 -3.48
CA PHE A 495 -0.75 -16.06 -3.93
C PHE A 495 -1.52 -15.80 -5.22
N ASP A 496 -2.07 -14.60 -5.35
CA ASP A 496 -2.79 -14.19 -6.56
C ASP A 496 -1.81 -13.85 -7.69
N PHE A 497 -0.71 -13.18 -7.34
CA PHE A 497 0.25 -12.65 -8.31
C PHE A 497 1.69 -13.09 -8.02
N GLU A 498 2.49 -13.16 -9.07
CA GLU A 498 3.92 -13.44 -9.02
C GLU A 498 4.66 -12.72 -10.16
N VAL A 499 5.79 -12.10 -9.81
CA VAL A 499 6.67 -11.44 -10.78
C VAL A 499 8.13 -11.75 -10.50
N SER A 500 8.95 -11.73 -11.55
CA SER A 500 10.41 -11.71 -11.41
C SER A 500 10.87 -10.26 -11.31
N LEU A 501 11.37 -9.86 -10.12
CA LEU A 501 11.94 -8.53 -9.89
C LEU A 501 13.35 -8.40 -10.51
N SER A 502 14.06 -9.52 -10.64
CA SER A 502 15.32 -9.65 -11.37
C SER A 502 15.53 -11.10 -11.82
N ASP A 503 16.64 -11.39 -12.52
CA ASP A 503 17.01 -12.77 -12.91
C ASP A 503 17.15 -13.74 -11.71
N ALA A 504 17.32 -13.20 -10.50
CA ALA A 504 17.53 -13.99 -9.28
C ALA A 504 16.40 -13.87 -8.25
N ILE A 505 15.45 -12.94 -8.41
CA ILE A 505 14.46 -12.61 -7.37
C ILE A 505 13.05 -12.73 -7.90
N THR A 506 12.25 -13.52 -7.19
CA THR A 506 10.81 -13.68 -7.41
C THR A 506 10.04 -13.07 -6.25
N PHE A 507 8.96 -12.36 -6.56
CA PHE A 507 8.04 -11.76 -5.59
C PHE A 507 6.62 -12.26 -5.88
N SER A 508 6.04 -12.98 -4.93
CA SER A 508 4.67 -13.50 -4.97
C SER A 508 3.84 -12.80 -3.90
N TRP A 509 2.61 -12.38 -4.20
CA TRP A 509 1.78 -11.67 -3.23
C TRP A 509 0.28 -11.80 -3.51
N PHE A 510 -0.53 -11.50 -2.50
CA PHE A 510 -1.92 -11.13 -2.65
C PHE A 510 -2.26 -9.95 -1.74
N VAL A 511 -3.31 -9.22 -2.09
CA VAL A 511 -3.79 -8.08 -1.30
C VAL A 511 -5.10 -8.49 -0.63
N ASP A 512 -5.06 -8.64 0.69
CA ASP A 512 -6.28 -8.84 1.47
C ASP A 512 -6.96 -7.48 1.67
N SER A 513 -7.91 -7.20 0.79
CA SER A 513 -8.70 -5.96 0.83
C SER A 513 -9.58 -5.84 2.09
N MET A 514 -9.93 -6.95 2.73
CA MET A 514 -10.76 -6.96 3.95
C MET A 514 -9.91 -6.68 5.19
N ALA A 515 -8.74 -7.29 5.29
CA ALA A 515 -7.78 -7.05 6.37
C ALA A 515 -6.94 -5.78 6.15
N GLN A 516 -7.01 -5.17 4.96
CA GLN A 516 -6.10 -4.12 4.50
C GLN A 516 -4.64 -4.52 4.69
N THR A 517 -4.29 -5.71 4.23
CA THR A 517 -2.92 -6.22 4.32
C THR A 517 -2.38 -6.66 2.96
N LEU A 518 -1.08 -6.54 2.81
CA LEU A 518 -0.29 -7.18 1.77
C LEU A 518 0.35 -8.43 2.37
N VAL A 519 0.02 -9.59 1.82
CA VAL A 519 0.69 -10.86 2.14
C VAL A 519 1.67 -11.18 1.04
N ALA A 520 2.94 -11.32 1.38
CA ALA A 520 4.00 -11.41 0.40
C ALA A 520 5.05 -12.48 0.74
N ARG A 521 5.61 -13.05 -0.32
CA ARG A 521 6.79 -13.91 -0.32
C ARG A 521 7.79 -13.39 -1.35
N ALA A 522 9.02 -13.18 -0.90
CA ALA A 522 10.16 -12.94 -1.78
C ALA A 522 11.15 -14.10 -1.69
N SER A 523 11.65 -14.54 -2.84
CA SER A 523 12.66 -15.60 -2.94
C SER A 523 13.85 -15.09 -3.75
N ILE A 524 15.06 -15.33 -3.26
CA ILE A 524 16.30 -15.14 -4.02
C ILE A 524 16.95 -16.50 -4.26
N SER A 525 17.36 -16.78 -5.51
CA SER A 525 17.95 -18.05 -5.95
C SER A 525 19.39 -18.30 -5.47
N ASP A 526 19.78 -17.71 -4.34
CA ASP A 526 21.06 -17.87 -3.66
C ASP A 526 20.88 -17.93 -2.14
N THR A 527 21.88 -18.50 -1.44
CA THR A 527 21.97 -18.43 0.02
C THR A 527 22.63 -17.12 0.44
N VAL A 528 21.85 -16.20 1.02
CA VAL A 528 22.31 -14.88 1.47
C VAL A 528 22.18 -14.77 2.98
N GLY A 529 23.00 -13.93 3.62
CA GLY A 529 22.98 -13.71 5.08
C GLY A 529 21.84 -12.82 5.56
N TRP A 530 21.38 -11.89 4.72
CA TRP A 530 20.16 -11.11 4.95
C TRP A 530 19.48 -10.77 3.62
N PHE A 531 18.16 -10.62 3.66
CA PHE A 531 17.34 -10.26 2.50
C PHE A 531 16.24 -9.27 2.89
N SER A 532 15.96 -8.31 2.02
CA SER A 532 14.99 -7.25 2.28
C SER A 532 14.11 -6.94 1.07
N ILE A 533 12.83 -6.68 1.37
CA ILE A 533 11.87 -6.01 0.50
C ILE A 533 11.41 -4.73 1.19
N GLY A 534 11.31 -3.63 0.43
CA GLY A 534 10.78 -2.37 0.93
C GLY A 534 9.88 -1.66 -0.07
N PHE A 535 9.23 -0.62 0.41
CA PHE A 535 8.22 0.16 -0.28
C PHE A 535 8.56 1.65 -0.15
N GLY A 536 8.82 2.31 -1.27
CA GLY A 536 9.28 3.69 -1.33
C GLY A 536 8.22 4.67 -1.82
N GLN A 537 8.35 5.93 -1.39
CA GLN A 537 7.47 7.02 -1.85
C GLN A 537 7.73 7.44 -3.31
N SER A 538 8.85 7.02 -3.90
CA SER A 538 9.23 7.40 -5.26
C SER A 538 10.02 6.29 -5.95
N PRO A 539 9.87 6.14 -7.29
CA PRO A 539 10.60 5.13 -8.04
C PRO A 539 12.12 5.25 -7.86
N GLY A 540 12.78 4.15 -7.49
CA GLY A 540 14.24 4.03 -7.43
C GLY A 540 14.94 4.71 -6.25
N LEU A 541 14.20 5.22 -5.26
CA LEU A 541 14.77 5.76 -4.02
C LEU A 541 14.63 4.77 -2.87
N MET A 542 15.74 4.51 -2.17
CA MET A 542 15.79 3.72 -0.93
C MET A 542 15.54 4.59 0.31
N VAL A 543 15.83 5.89 0.23
CA VAL A 543 15.62 6.84 1.33
C VAL A 543 14.18 7.32 1.27
N VAL A 544 13.55 7.45 2.43
CA VAL A 544 12.10 7.65 2.62
C VAL A 544 11.31 6.43 2.16
N SER A 545 11.63 5.27 2.73
CA SER A 545 10.98 3.98 2.46
C SER A 545 10.80 3.18 3.74
N ASN A 546 9.80 2.29 3.73
CA ASN A 546 9.62 1.27 4.76
C ASN A 546 10.20 -0.05 4.24
N ALA A 547 10.88 -0.83 5.07
CA ALA A 547 11.45 -2.11 4.65
C ALA A 547 11.24 -3.22 5.66
N VAL A 548 10.97 -4.42 5.15
CA VAL A 548 11.05 -5.67 5.90
C VAL A 548 12.43 -6.27 5.65
N ILE A 549 13.18 -6.54 6.71
CA ILE A 549 14.53 -7.11 6.64
C ILE A 549 14.55 -8.41 7.43
N GLY A 550 14.91 -9.50 6.78
CA GLY A 550 15.17 -10.78 7.43
C GLY A 550 16.67 -11.08 7.52
N GLN A 551 17.12 -11.59 8.66
CA GLN A 551 18.49 -12.04 8.90
C GLN A 551 18.54 -13.55 9.16
N ILE A 552 19.47 -14.24 8.51
CA ILE A 552 19.61 -15.70 8.64
C ILE A 552 20.33 -16.10 9.93
N SER A 553 21.26 -15.27 10.41
CA SER A 553 22.10 -15.58 11.57
C SER A 553 21.29 -15.80 12.85
N ASP A 554 20.20 -15.05 13.03
CA ASP A 554 19.31 -15.13 14.19
C ASP A 554 17.84 -15.43 13.84
N GLN A 555 17.54 -15.67 12.56
CA GLN A 555 16.19 -15.85 12.01
C GLN A 555 15.23 -14.68 12.33
N SER A 556 15.77 -13.48 12.60
CA SER A 556 14.94 -12.31 12.86
C SER A 556 14.34 -11.76 11.57
N VAL A 557 13.11 -11.27 11.65
CA VAL A 557 12.48 -10.47 10.61
C VAL A 557 11.86 -9.24 11.27
N VAL A 558 12.30 -8.05 10.84
CA VAL A 558 11.97 -6.77 11.50
C VAL A 558 11.66 -5.71 10.45
N THR A 559 10.75 -4.79 10.77
CA THR A 559 10.47 -3.61 9.95
C THR A 559 11.39 -2.43 10.29
N TYR A 560 11.80 -1.69 9.26
CA TYR A 560 12.75 -0.58 9.35
C TYR A 560 12.22 0.67 8.64
N ASP A 561 12.53 1.83 9.21
CA ASP A 561 12.46 3.11 8.53
C ASP A 561 13.81 3.38 7.85
N LEU A 562 13.79 3.62 6.54
CA LEU A 562 14.97 3.97 5.75
C LEU A 562 15.01 5.48 5.52
N THR A 563 15.71 6.20 6.38
CA THR A 563 15.76 7.67 6.37
C THR A 563 17.07 8.25 5.84
N ASP A 564 18.12 7.44 5.74
CA ASP A 564 19.40 7.79 5.14
C ASP A 564 20.08 6.54 4.56
N ARG A 565 21.14 6.74 3.76
CA ARG A 565 21.98 5.67 3.20
C ARG A 565 23.02 5.16 4.19
N ASP A 566 23.32 5.95 5.22
CA ASP A 566 24.21 5.56 6.30
C ASP A 566 23.49 4.69 7.32
N SER A 567 24.25 3.83 8.02
CA SER A 567 23.69 2.90 9.02
C SER A 567 22.90 3.59 10.14
N SER A 568 23.14 4.88 10.39
CA SER A 568 22.38 5.67 11.36
C SER A 568 20.96 6.01 10.91
N GLY A 569 20.70 5.97 9.60
CA GLY A 569 19.37 6.20 9.01
C GLY A 569 18.59 4.92 8.72
N ILE A 570 19.14 3.75 9.06
CA ILE A 570 18.49 2.44 8.96
C ILE A 570 18.08 2.04 10.37
N THR A 571 16.87 2.45 10.79
CA THR A 571 16.42 2.29 12.17
C THR A 571 15.27 1.28 12.24
N PRO A 572 15.36 0.25 13.10
CA PRO A 572 14.22 -0.62 13.38
C PRO A 572 13.03 0.22 13.86
N GLN A 573 11.84 -0.08 13.36
CA GLN A 573 10.63 0.58 13.84
C GLN A 573 10.36 0.19 15.30
N ALA A 574 9.85 1.15 16.09
CA ALA A 574 9.56 0.95 17.50
C ALA A 574 8.49 -0.14 17.75
N VAL A 575 7.64 -0.38 16.75
CA VAL A 575 6.67 -1.48 16.70
C VAL A 575 6.93 -2.21 15.39
N ASN A 576 7.07 -3.54 15.45
CA ASN A 576 7.20 -4.34 14.23
C ASN A 576 5.86 -4.34 13.51
N MET A 577 5.80 -3.72 12.33
CA MET A 577 4.57 -3.53 11.55
C MET A 577 4.26 -4.70 10.61
N ALA A 578 5.04 -5.79 10.72
CA ALA A 578 4.85 -7.01 9.97
C ALA A 578 4.44 -8.19 10.88
N SER A 579 3.62 -9.10 10.35
CA SER A 579 3.18 -10.36 10.96
C SER A 579 3.40 -11.54 9.99
N ASN A 580 3.17 -12.79 10.41
CA ASN A 580 3.42 -14.01 9.60
C ASN A 580 4.83 -14.04 8.97
N MET A 581 5.82 -13.56 9.71
CA MET A 581 7.15 -13.34 9.20
C MET A 581 8.01 -14.58 9.31
N SER A 582 8.75 -14.90 8.26
CA SER A 582 9.81 -15.90 8.34
C SER A 582 10.92 -15.57 7.36
N ILE A 583 12.16 -15.93 7.71
CA ILE A 583 13.26 -16.00 6.76
C ILE A 583 13.88 -17.39 6.85
N THR A 584 13.95 -18.10 5.72
CA THR A 584 14.44 -19.48 5.67
C THR A 584 15.35 -19.68 4.47
N GLN A 585 16.24 -20.67 4.57
CA GLN A 585 17.03 -21.14 3.44
C GLN A 585 16.62 -22.56 3.09
N THR A 586 16.07 -22.75 1.90
CA THR A 586 15.59 -24.05 1.42
C THR A 586 16.07 -24.27 -0.02
N ASN A 587 16.64 -25.44 -0.31
CA ASN A 587 17.10 -25.82 -1.66
C ASN A 587 18.07 -24.83 -2.32
N GLY A 588 18.90 -24.13 -1.53
CA GLY A 588 19.87 -23.15 -2.05
C GLY A 588 19.29 -21.76 -2.32
N ALA A 589 18.00 -21.54 -2.07
CA ALA A 589 17.34 -20.23 -2.13
C ALA A 589 17.10 -19.68 -0.72
N THR A 590 17.06 -18.36 -0.60
CA THR A 590 16.65 -17.65 0.62
C THR A 590 15.25 -17.09 0.43
N ILE A 591 14.33 -17.43 1.31
CA ILE A 591 12.90 -17.10 1.22
C ILE A 591 12.53 -16.22 2.41
N LEU A 592 11.95 -15.05 2.13
CA LEU A 592 11.40 -14.10 3.09
C LEU A 592 9.87 -14.05 2.91
N THR A 593 9.11 -14.34 3.98
CA THR A 593 7.64 -14.18 4.01
C THR A 593 7.25 -13.13 5.02
N PHE A 594 6.20 -12.36 4.75
CA PHE A 594 5.62 -11.40 5.69
C PHE A 594 4.21 -10.98 5.29
N THR A 595 3.46 -10.50 6.26
CA THR A 595 2.20 -9.77 6.11
C THR A 595 2.40 -8.37 6.67
N VAL A 596 2.06 -7.33 5.92
CA VAL A 596 2.13 -5.93 6.37
C VAL A 596 0.81 -5.21 6.08
N LEU A 597 0.50 -4.16 6.83
CA LEU A 597 -0.66 -3.31 6.51
C LEU A 597 -0.48 -2.64 5.14
N SER A 598 -1.57 -2.36 4.43
CA SER A 598 -1.48 -1.69 3.14
C SER A 598 -0.87 -0.28 3.24
N SER A 599 -0.99 0.38 4.39
CA SER A 599 -0.33 1.65 4.70
C SER A 599 1.19 1.55 4.86
N PHE A 600 1.72 0.34 5.13
CA PHE A 600 3.17 0.10 5.16
C PHE A 600 3.73 0.04 3.73
N ALA A 601 2.98 -0.54 2.79
CA ALA A 601 3.31 -0.64 1.37
C ALA A 601 2.91 0.65 0.64
N LEU A 602 3.72 1.69 0.78
CA LEU A 602 3.47 3.03 0.23
C LEU A 602 3.08 2.98 -1.27
N GLY A 603 1.88 3.46 -1.60
CA GLY A 603 1.31 3.45 -2.95
C GLY A 603 0.27 2.35 -3.19
N LEU A 604 0.14 1.35 -2.30
CA LEU A 604 -0.88 0.30 -2.40
C LEU A 604 -2.30 0.83 -2.12
N ASP A 605 -2.42 1.87 -1.29
CA ASP A 605 -3.67 2.53 -0.88
C ASP A 605 -4.24 3.49 -1.95
N GLN A 606 -3.48 3.79 -3.00
CA GLN A 606 -3.82 4.79 -4.04
C GLN A 606 -4.23 4.18 -5.38
N SER A 607 -4.23 2.84 -5.53
CA SER A 607 -4.35 2.18 -6.86
C SER A 607 -3.33 2.67 -7.89
N ASP A 608 -2.23 3.28 -7.43
CA ASP A 608 -1.08 3.72 -8.23
C ASP A 608 0.00 2.62 -8.23
N ASP A 609 1.08 2.83 -8.99
CA ASP A 609 2.24 1.94 -8.96
C ASP A 609 2.89 1.98 -7.55
N THR A 610 3.01 0.82 -6.91
CA THR A 610 3.79 0.65 -5.68
C THR A 610 5.27 0.55 -6.02
N ASN A 611 6.11 1.39 -5.40
CA ASN A 611 7.56 1.34 -5.63
C ASN A 611 8.21 0.30 -4.73
N ILE A 612 8.46 -0.88 -5.27
CA ILE A 612 9.15 -1.97 -4.59
C ILE A 612 10.66 -1.74 -4.69
N ILE A 613 11.36 -1.86 -3.59
CA ILE A 613 12.83 -1.90 -3.52
C ILE A 613 13.27 -3.20 -2.87
N TRP A 614 14.46 -3.69 -3.22
CA TRP A 614 15.02 -4.89 -2.61
C TRP A 614 16.53 -4.78 -2.47
N ALA A 615 17.08 -5.49 -1.47
CA ALA A 615 18.52 -5.60 -1.25
C ALA A 615 18.88 -6.88 -0.49
N TRP A 616 20.12 -7.35 -0.65
CA TRP A 616 20.63 -8.51 0.09
C TRP A 616 22.15 -8.42 0.35
N GLY A 617 22.63 -9.21 1.30
CA GLY A 617 24.06 -9.32 1.61
C GLY A 617 24.45 -10.68 2.19
N GLU A 618 25.76 -10.96 2.28
CA GLU A 618 26.29 -12.29 2.61
C GLU A 618 26.36 -12.60 4.12
N ASN A 619 26.46 -11.59 4.98
CA ASN A 619 26.63 -11.74 6.43
C ASN A 619 25.41 -11.14 7.17
N ASP A 620 25.61 -10.59 8.38
CA ASP A 620 24.61 -9.78 9.06
C ASP A 620 24.28 -8.50 8.27
N LEU A 621 23.18 -7.84 8.64
CA LEU A 621 22.72 -6.61 8.00
C LEU A 621 23.87 -5.59 7.85
N GLY A 622 24.13 -5.18 6.62
CA GLY A 622 25.29 -4.35 6.29
C GLY A 622 25.25 -3.81 4.88
N TYR A 623 26.39 -3.30 4.42
CA TYR A 623 26.50 -2.72 3.07
C TYR A 623 26.26 -3.78 1.99
N HIS A 624 25.25 -3.56 1.14
CA HIS A 624 24.84 -4.49 0.07
C HIS A 624 25.46 -4.18 -1.30
N GLY A 625 26.20 -3.07 -1.48
CA GLY A 625 26.77 -2.73 -2.78
C GLY A 625 25.75 -2.81 -3.91
N THR A 626 26.09 -3.52 -4.99
CA THR A 626 25.22 -3.69 -6.17
C THR A 626 24.07 -4.67 -6.00
N ASN A 627 24.00 -5.39 -4.88
CA ASN A 627 22.99 -6.40 -4.57
C ASN A 627 21.68 -5.73 -4.13
N ARG A 628 21.08 -4.97 -5.05
CA ARG A 628 19.88 -4.16 -4.83
C ARG A 628 19.15 -3.88 -6.13
N GLY A 629 17.87 -3.56 -6.05
CA GLY A 629 17.08 -3.10 -7.19
C GLY A 629 15.79 -2.41 -6.78
N SER A 630 15.03 -1.99 -7.79
CA SER A 630 13.74 -1.34 -7.60
C SER A 630 12.84 -1.55 -8.81
N ALA A 631 11.53 -1.66 -8.58
CA ALA A 631 10.50 -1.72 -9.60
C ALA A 631 9.29 -0.89 -9.14
N ALA A 632 8.53 -0.37 -10.09
CA ALA A 632 7.21 0.19 -9.83
C ALA A 632 6.21 -0.83 -10.35
N LEU A 633 5.23 -1.21 -9.54
CA LEU A 633 4.24 -2.24 -9.87
C LEU A 633 2.94 -1.96 -9.14
N ASN A 634 1.82 -1.95 -9.84
CA ASN A 634 0.53 -1.92 -9.19
C ASN A 634 0.25 -3.29 -8.56
N LEU A 635 0.37 -3.39 -7.24
CA LEU A 635 0.19 -4.65 -6.51
C LEU A 635 -1.28 -5.13 -6.43
N VAL A 636 -2.26 -4.32 -6.81
CA VAL A 636 -3.68 -4.75 -6.82
C VAL A 636 -4.05 -5.39 -8.15
N THR A 637 -3.55 -4.83 -9.25
CA THR A 637 -3.94 -5.23 -10.61
C THR A 637 -2.82 -5.94 -11.37
N CYS A 638 -1.63 -6.03 -10.77
CA CYS A 638 -0.41 -6.46 -11.44
C CYS A 638 -0.15 -5.75 -12.79
N ASN A 639 -0.77 -4.59 -12.99
CA ASN A 639 -0.50 -3.70 -14.11
C ASN A 639 0.71 -2.85 -13.75
N GLY A 640 1.38 -2.33 -14.77
CA GLY A 640 2.57 -1.56 -14.47
C GLY A 640 3.74 -2.44 -14.04
N LEU A 641 3.85 -3.69 -14.50
CA LEU A 641 5.15 -4.18 -15.01
C LEU A 641 5.57 -3.37 -16.26
N ASN A 642 5.45 -2.05 -16.17
CA ASN A 642 6.56 -1.17 -16.38
C ASN A 642 7.78 -1.77 -15.67
N ASN A 643 8.41 -2.75 -16.32
CA ASN A 643 9.84 -2.70 -16.51
C ASN A 643 10.18 -1.35 -17.18
N THR A 644 9.84 -0.22 -16.57
CA THR A 644 10.13 1.15 -16.98
C THR A 644 10.98 1.80 -15.89
N PHE A 645 11.72 0.98 -15.15
CA PHE A 645 13.15 1.00 -15.35
C PHE A 645 13.65 -0.32 -15.96
N THR A 646 13.16 -0.70 -17.16
CA THR A 646 14.16 -0.96 -18.19
C THR A 646 14.89 0.35 -18.26
N ARG A 647 16.00 0.45 -17.51
CA ARG A 647 17.20 1.15 -17.93
C ARG A 647 17.08 1.25 -19.43
N ASN A 648 16.85 2.42 -20.02
CA ASN A 648 16.76 2.50 -21.47
C ASN A 648 18.17 2.13 -21.95
N ILE A 649 18.43 0.83 -22.13
CA ILE A 649 19.78 0.27 -22.21
C ILE A 649 20.46 0.89 -23.42
N ALA A 650 19.68 1.10 -24.50
CA ALA A 650 20.10 1.83 -25.67
C ALA A 650 20.48 3.29 -25.36
N ALA A 651 19.62 4.05 -24.68
CA ALA A 651 19.92 5.44 -24.31
C ALA A 651 21.07 5.54 -23.29
N GLN A 652 21.25 4.55 -22.41
CA GLN A 652 22.35 4.53 -21.45
C GLN A 652 23.66 4.24 -22.15
N TYR A 653 23.72 3.21 -23.01
CA TYR A 653 24.89 2.95 -23.83
C TYR A 653 25.19 4.16 -24.71
N ALA A 654 24.18 4.77 -25.33
CA ALA A 654 24.35 5.98 -26.14
C ALA A 654 24.90 7.14 -25.29
N HIS A 655 24.34 7.42 -24.12
CA HIS A 655 24.85 8.42 -23.19
C HIS A 655 26.32 8.16 -22.83
N GLY A 656 26.64 6.96 -22.37
CA GLY A 656 28.00 6.57 -21.97
C GLY A 656 29.00 6.66 -23.12
N ILE A 657 28.66 6.14 -24.29
CA ILE A 657 29.51 6.18 -25.50
C ILE A 657 29.75 7.62 -25.94
N LEU A 658 28.71 8.45 -26.01
CA LEU A 658 28.84 9.85 -26.43
C LEU A 658 29.68 10.66 -25.43
N MET A 659 29.46 10.46 -24.13
CA MET A 659 30.25 11.12 -23.08
C MET A 659 31.72 10.66 -23.11
N ALA A 660 31.97 9.36 -23.26
CA ALA A 660 33.33 8.82 -23.38
C ALA A 660 34.04 9.35 -24.63
N LEU A 661 33.39 9.35 -25.80
CA LEU A 661 33.98 9.89 -27.03
C LEU A 661 34.31 11.39 -26.90
N ALA A 662 33.42 12.17 -26.30
CA ALA A 662 33.65 13.59 -26.07
C ALA A 662 34.83 13.82 -25.12
N TRP A 663 34.79 13.25 -23.92
CA TRP A 663 35.69 13.60 -22.82
C TRP A 663 36.98 12.77 -22.79
N MET A 664 36.96 11.54 -23.27
CA MET A 664 38.11 10.64 -23.25
C MET A 664 38.91 10.67 -24.55
N LEU A 665 38.34 11.17 -25.66
CA LEU A 665 39.03 11.19 -26.96
C LEU A 665 39.11 12.59 -27.57
N LEU A 666 37.96 13.20 -27.88
CA LEU A 666 37.92 14.43 -28.68
C LEU A 666 38.48 15.66 -27.94
N VAL A 667 38.05 15.89 -26.70
CA VAL A 667 38.52 17.02 -25.89
C VAL A 667 40.03 16.88 -25.57
N PRO A 668 40.55 15.73 -25.10
CA PRO A 668 41.99 15.53 -24.94
C PRO A 668 42.78 15.77 -26.22
N ALA A 669 42.32 15.26 -27.37
CA ALA A 669 42.98 15.48 -28.65
C ALA A 669 42.95 16.97 -29.06
N ALA A 670 41.86 17.68 -28.79
CA ALA A 670 41.77 19.11 -29.01
C ALA A 670 42.78 19.89 -28.16
N ILE A 671 42.92 19.55 -26.87
CA ILE A 671 43.91 20.17 -25.98
C ILE A 671 45.33 19.85 -26.47
N LEU A 672 45.63 18.59 -26.79
CA LEU A 672 46.93 18.18 -27.31
C LEU A 672 47.31 18.94 -28.58
N SER A 673 46.39 19.15 -29.53
CA SER A 673 46.66 19.96 -30.73
C SER A 673 47.14 21.39 -30.40
N SER A 674 46.61 21.98 -29.32
CA SER A 674 47.00 23.33 -28.86
C SER A 674 48.36 23.38 -28.15
N ILE A 675 48.74 22.28 -27.47
CA ILE A 675 50.06 22.13 -26.86
C ILE A 675 51.11 21.95 -27.95
N TRP A 676 50.82 21.11 -28.94
CA TRP A 676 51.68 20.81 -30.09
C TRP A 676 51.62 21.85 -31.22
N ARG A 677 51.04 23.04 -30.97
CA ARG A 677 50.82 24.09 -31.97
C ARG A 677 52.06 24.45 -32.82
N SER A 678 53.26 24.33 -32.27
CA SER A 678 54.52 24.65 -32.99
C SER A 678 54.89 23.63 -34.07
N LYS A 679 54.22 22.47 -34.11
CA LYS A 679 54.42 21.44 -35.13
C LYS A 679 53.40 21.52 -36.27
N PHE A 680 52.48 22.48 -36.22
CA PHE A 680 51.48 22.70 -37.25
C PHE A 680 51.74 24.02 -37.98
N ASP A 681 51.54 24.03 -39.29
CA ASP A 681 51.66 25.27 -40.07
C ASP A 681 50.47 26.20 -39.79
N GLY A 682 50.78 27.48 -39.55
CA GLY A 682 49.78 28.54 -39.46
C GLY A 682 48.70 28.27 -38.42
N THR A 683 47.44 28.34 -38.84
CA THR A 683 46.26 28.21 -37.97
C THR A 683 45.69 26.78 -37.92
N LYS A 684 46.35 25.78 -38.53
CA LYS A 684 45.85 24.40 -38.58
C LYS A 684 45.59 23.81 -37.18
N TRP A 685 46.49 24.03 -36.22
CA TRP A 685 46.28 23.59 -34.82
C TRP A 685 45.01 24.19 -34.22
N LEU A 686 44.71 25.46 -34.53
CA LEU A 686 43.56 26.17 -34.00
C LEU A 686 42.28 25.66 -34.65
N MET A 687 42.31 25.34 -35.95
CA MET A 687 41.20 24.68 -36.63
C MET A 687 40.92 23.30 -36.02
N ILE A 688 41.95 22.47 -35.82
CA ILE A 688 41.80 21.15 -35.17
C ILE A 688 41.22 21.32 -33.76
N HIS A 689 41.76 22.25 -32.97
CA HIS A 689 41.29 22.55 -31.63
C HIS A 689 39.81 22.96 -31.61
N ILE A 690 39.39 23.84 -32.51
CA ILE A 690 37.99 24.28 -32.62
C ILE A 690 37.12 23.12 -33.09
N CYS A 691 37.46 22.44 -34.19
CA CYS A 691 36.66 21.35 -34.74
C CYS A 691 36.44 20.22 -33.73
N PHE A 692 37.48 19.77 -33.04
CA PHE A 692 37.37 18.66 -32.08
C PHE A 692 36.62 19.08 -30.81
N ASN A 693 36.83 20.30 -30.30
CA ASN A 693 36.03 20.80 -29.18
C ASN A 693 34.55 21.02 -29.56
N SER A 694 34.27 21.55 -30.76
CA SER A 694 32.90 21.73 -31.24
C SER A 694 32.20 20.39 -31.44
N PHE A 695 32.88 19.40 -32.02
CA PHE A 695 32.31 18.06 -32.19
C PHE A 695 32.10 17.37 -30.84
N GLY A 696 33.10 17.41 -29.94
CA GLY A 696 32.98 16.91 -28.58
C GLY A 696 31.85 17.57 -27.80
N LEU A 697 31.66 18.89 -27.96
CA LEU A 697 30.56 19.62 -27.33
C LEU A 697 29.19 19.17 -27.83
N ILE A 698 29.05 18.92 -29.13
CA ILE A 698 27.80 18.40 -29.70
C ILE A 698 27.49 17.01 -29.11
N LEU A 699 28.47 16.09 -29.12
CA LEU A 699 28.28 14.75 -28.55
C LEU A 699 27.94 14.80 -27.06
N ALA A 700 28.66 15.61 -26.29
CA ALA A 700 28.39 15.78 -24.86
C ALA A 700 27.02 16.41 -24.59
N THR A 701 26.58 17.35 -25.43
CA THR A 701 25.25 17.98 -25.28
C THR A 701 24.14 16.99 -25.62
N VAL A 702 24.29 16.18 -26.67
CA VAL A 702 23.34 15.10 -26.99
C VAL A 702 23.33 14.05 -25.89
N GLY A 703 24.50 13.62 -25.40
CA GLY A 703 24.64 12.71 -24.28
C GLY A 703 23.94 13.26 -23.02
N PHE A 704 24.13 14.55 -22.73
CA PHE A 704 23.46 15.21 -21.60
C PHE A 704 21.94 15.23 -21.77
N GLY A 705 21.44 15.50 -22.99
CA GLY A 705 20.02 15.40 -23.32
C GLY A 705 19.45 13.99 -23.11
N LEU A 706 20.20 12.95 -23.50
CA LEU A 706 19.80 11.56 -23.26
C LEU A 706 19.69 11.23 -21.76
N ALA A 707 20.43 11.91 -20.88
CA ALA A 707 20.37 11.65 -19.45
C ALA A 707 18.98 11.91 -18.84
N PHE A 708 18.18 12.81 -19.45
CA PHE A 708 16.79 13.03 -19.04
C PHE A 708 15.87 11.84 -19.31
N LEU A 709 16.26 10.94 -20.22
CA LEU A 709 15.56 9.68 -20.50
C LEU A 709 16.02 8.53 -19.59
N LEU A 710 17.07 8.75 -18.79
CA LEU A 710 17.66 7.73 -17.91
C LEU A 710 17.26 7.89 -16.44
N VAL A 711 16.62 9.01 -16.10
CA VAL A 711 16.29 9.39 -14.72
C VAL A 711 14.83 9.81 -14.67
N ALA A 712 14.09 9.39 -13.64
CA ALA A 712 12.68 9.76 -13.48
C ALA A 712 12.50 11.29 -13.39
N PRO A 713 11.35 11.82 -13.85
CA PRO A 713 10.95 13.20 -13.59
C PRO A 713 11.09 13.55 -12.10
N GLY A 714 11.70 14.69 -11.80
CA GLY A 714 11.96 15.14 -10.41
C GLY A 714 13.28 14.67 -9.79
N ASN A 715 13.92 13.62 -10.34
CA ASN A 715 15.17 13.05 -9.79
C ASN A 715 16.45 13.48 -10.53
N HIS A 716 16.35 14.41 -11.50
CA HIS A 716 17.47 14.79 -12.37
C HIS A 716 18.68 15.46 -11.68
N ILE A 717 18.60 15.79 -10.38
CA ILE A 717 19.69 16.47 -9.62
C ILE A 717 19.96 15.78 -8.26
N SER A 718 19.57 14.50 -8.11
CA SER A 718 19.68 13.80 -6.82
C SER A 718 21.03 13.11 -6.55
N ALA A 719 21.78 12.73 -7.59
CA ALA A 719 23.06 12.01 -7.44
C ALA A 719 24.28 12.90 -7.69
N SER A 720 25.42 12.57 -7.07
CA SER A 720 26.69 13.30 -7.27
C SER A 720 27.10 13.36 -8.74
N HIS A 721 26.86 12.29 -9.52
CA HIS A 721 27.08 12.28 -10.97
C HIS A 721 26.23 13.33 -11.71
N HIS A 722 24.97 13.53 -11.30
CA HIS A 722 24.05 14.50 -11.91
C HIS A 722 24.53 15.92 -11.66
N ILE A 723 24.86 16.23 -10.40
CA ILE A 723 25.29 17.55 -9.97
C ILE A 723 26.62 17.92 -10.62
N ILE A 724 27.63 17.04 -10.51
CA ILE A 724 28.95 17.27 -11.09
C ILE A 724 28.86 17.32 -12.62
N GLY A 725 28.07 16.43 -13.24
CA GLY A 725 27.83 16.43 -14.68
C GLY A 725 27.22 17.72 -15.19
N LEU A 726 26.18 18.24 -14.51
CA LEU A 726 25.57 19.53 -14.86
C LEU A 726 26.58 20.67 -14.77
N VAL A 727 27.39 20.73 -13.70
CA VAL A 727 28.43 21.75 -13.53
C VAL A 727 29.47 21.68 -14.65
N VAL A 728 29.94 20.47 -14.98
CA VAL A 728 30.87 20.24 -16.09
C VAL A 728 30.28 20.71 -17.42
N MET A 729 29.01 20.40 -17.69
CA MET A 729 28.32 20.79 -18.92
C MET A 729 28.11 22.30 -19.03
N ILE A 730 27.70 22.96 -17.93
CA ILE A 730 27.61 24.43 -17.87
C ILE A 730 28.94 25.06 -18.27
N PHE A 731 30.05 24.61 -17.65
CA PHE A 731 31.35 25.15 -18.00
C PHE A 731 31.77 24.82 -19.43
N MET A 732 31.41 23.65 -19.97
CA MET A 732 31.68 23.29 -21.36
C MET A 732 30.94 24.22 -22.34
N TRP A 733 29.68 24.58 -22.09
CA TRP A 733 28.93 25.56 -22.90
C TRP A 733 29.49 26.98 -22.79
N LEU A 734 30.03 27.35 -21.63
CA LEU A 734 30.66 28.66 -21.42
C LEU A 734 32.04 28.77 -22.09
N GLN A 735 32.77 27.68 -22.36
CA GLN A 735 34.09 27.74 -23.00
C GLN A 735 34.09 28.36 -24.41
N PRO A 736 33.17 28.01 -25.34
CA PRO A 736 33.04 28.68 -26.62
C PRO A 736 32.72 30.18 -26.51
N LEU A 737 31.86 30.57 -25.55
CA LEU A 737 31.54 31.97 -25.31
C LEU A 737 32.78 32.73 -24.81
N ASN A 738 33.54 32.13 -23.91
CA ASN A 738 34.84 32.65 -23.48
C ASN A 738 35.85 32.70 -24.65
N ALA A 739 35.80 31.74 -25.58
CA ALA A 739 36.66 31.76 -26.77
C ALA A 739 36.28 32.87 -27.77
N ALA A 740 35.01 33.28 -27.83
CA ALA A 740 34.56 34.36 -28.70
C ALA A 740 35.15 35.73 -28.32
N ILE A 741 35.42 35.96 -27.02
CA ILE A 741 36.06 37.19 -26.52
C ILE A 741 37.59 37.14 -26.53
N ARG A 742 38.18 36.12 -27.18
CA ARG A 742 39.63 35.92 -27.25
C ARG A 742 40.34 37.14 -27.88
N PRO A 743 41.24 37.84 -27.16
CA PRO A 743 41.96 38.99 -27.71
C PRO A 743 42.91 38.60 -28.84
N HIS A 744 43.26 39.50 -29.76
CA HIS A 744 44.20 39.18 -30.83
C HIS A 744 45.60 38.76 -30.31
N PRO A 745 46.31 37.86 -31.02
CA PRO A 745 47.69 37.53 -30.68
C PRO A 745 48.59 38.76 -30.82
N PRO A 746 49.70 38.84 -30.05
CA PRO A 746 50.63 39.96 -30.17
C PRO A 746 51.25 40.03 -31.57
N SER A 747 51.38 41.24 -32.10
CA SER A 747 52.15 41.53 -33.31
C SER A 747 53.61 41.11 -33.12
N ILE A 748 54.30 40.72 -34.20
CA ILE A 748 55.72 40.33 -34.16
C ILE A 748 56.53 41.42 -33.44
N GLY A 749 57.29 41.04 -32.41
CA GLY A 749 58.12 41.96 -31.61
C GLY A 749 57.44 42.65 -30.42
N HIS A 750 56.13 42.48 -30.22
CA HIS A 750 55.40 43.11 -29.11
C HIS A 750 55.04 42.12 -27.99
N SER A 751 55.00 42.61 -26.74
CA SER A 751 54.56 41.81 -25.59
C SER A 751 53.04 41.57 -25.60
N ARG A 752 52.59 40.50 -24.95
CA ARG A 752 51.15 40.17 -24.82
C ARG A 752 50.43 41.27 -24.03
N SER A 753 49.19 41.61 -24.39
CA SER A 753 48.36 42.49 -23.57
C SER A 753 47.97 41.80 -22.25
N ALA A 754 47.77 42.59 -21.19
CA ALA A 754 47.34 42.06 -19.89
C ALA A 754 46.03 41.26 -20.00
N PHE A 755 45.08 41.75 -20.80
CA PHE A 755 43.81 41.06 -21.06
C PHE A 755 44.02 39.71 -21.78
N ARG A 756 44.90 39.67 -22.79
CA ARG A 756 45.25 38.41 -23.47
C ARG A 756 45.91 37.41 -22.53
N TRP A 757 46.77 37.89 -21.64
CA TRP A 757 47.48 37.06 -20.66
C TRP A 757 46.52 36.45 -19.63
N VAL A 758 45.63 37.26 -19.02
CA VAL A 758 44.60 36.77 -18.09
C VAL A 758 43.68 35.78 -18.76
N TRP A 759 43.18 36.10 -19.97
CA TRP A 759 42.33 35.21 -20.75
C TRP A 759 43.01 33.87 -21.02
N GLU A 760 44.29 33.87 -21.39
CA GLU A 760 45.06 32.63 -21.63
C GLU A 760 45.18 31.75 -20.39
N ILE A 761 45.33 32.36 -19.20
CA ILE A 761 45.38 31.62 -17.93
C ILE A 761 44.01 31.03 -17.62
N VAL A 762 42.96 31.85 -17.63
CA VAL A 762 41.60 31.43 -17.31
C VAL A 762 41.13 30.32 -18.25
N HIS A 763 41.28 30.50 -19.56
CA HIS A 763 40.86 29.51 -20.55
C HIS A 763 41.59 28.17 -20.40
N LYS A 764 42.91 28.19 -20.16
CA LYS A 764 43.69 26.96 -20.01
C LYS A 764 43.42 26.25 -18.68
N LEU A 765 43.37 26.99 -17.57
CA LEU A 765 43.12 26.41 -16.25
C LEU A 765 41.71 25.84 -16.17
N PHE A 766 40.69 26.59 -16.62
CA PHE A 766 39.33 26.05 -16.66
C PHE A 766 39.24 24.83 -17.58
N GLY A 767 39.81 24.89 -18.79
CA GLY A 767 39.79 23.75 -19.71
C GLY A 767 40.42 22.48 -19.12
N ALA A 768 41.55 22.60 -18.43
CA ALA A 768 42.21 21.48 -17.78
C ALA A 768 41.42 20.95 -16.57
N SER A 769 40.90 21.85 -15.72
CA SER A 769 40.11 21.47 -14.55
C SER A 769 38.81 20.76 -14.92
N ILE A 770 38.09 21.25 -15.95
CA ILE A 770 36.86 20.63 -16.45
C ILE A 770 37.15 19.21 -16.94
N LEU A 771 38.27 19.01 -17.66
CA LEU A 771 38.65 17.68 -18.13
C LEU A 771 38.85 16.70 -16.97
N LEU A 772 39.60 17.09 -15.93
CA LEU A 772 39.84 16.23 -14.76
C LEU A 772 38.54 15.85 -14.04
N VAL A 773 37.65 16.83 -13.83
CA VAL A 773 36.36 16.59 -13.19
C VAL A 773 35.46 15.72 -14.07
N ALA A 774 35.51 15.87 -15.40
CA ALA A 774 34.76 15.04 -16.32
C ALA A 774 35.18 13.56 -16.27
N PHE A 775 36.48 13.26 -16.18
CA PHE A 775 36.96 11.88 -15.99
C PHE A 775 36.45 11.25 -14.69
N TYR A 776 36.48 12.02 -13.59
CA TYR A 776 35.89 11.58 -12.33
C TYR A 776 34.38 11.35 -12.46
N ASN A 777 33.69 12.24 -13.18
CA ASN A 777 32.25 12.12 -13.38
C ASN A 777 31.87 10.91 -14.26
N ILE A 778 32.71 10.51 -15.21
CA ILE A 778 32.53 9.27 -15.98
C ILE A 778 32.61 8.06 -15.06
N TRP A 779 33.58 8.03 -14.14
CA TRP A 779 33.68 6.95 -13.16
C TRP A 779 32.43 6.87 -12.27
N LEU A 780 31.93 8.01 -11.75
CA LEU A 780 30.67 8.06 -11.01
C LEU A 780 29.48 7.53 -11.83
N GLY A 781 29.47 7.79 -13.14
CA GLY A 781 28.45 7.27 -14.05
C GLY A 781 28.53 5.74 -14.22
N LEU A 782 29.74 5.19 -14.33
CA LEU A 782 29.97 3.74 -14.36
C LEU A 782 29.56 3.07 -13.04
N GLU A 783 29.82 3.73 -11.91
CA GLU A 783 29.44 3.27 -10.58
C GLU A 783 27.91 3.24 -10.39
N ILE A 784 27.21 4.34 -10.71
CA ILE A 784 25.75 4.41 -10.61
C ILE A 784 25.07 3.39 -11.52
N THR A 785 25.70 3.06 -12.65
CA THR A 785 25.15 2.10 -13.60
C THR A 785 25.55 0.65 -13.32
N ASN A 786 26.36 0.36 -12.30
CA ASN A 786 26.94 -0.97 -12.05
C ASN A 786 27.60 -1.56 -13.30
N ALA A 787 28.35 -0.75 -14.03
CA ALA A 787 29.03 -1.18 -15.26
C ALA A 787 30.03 -2.31 -14.96
N ALA A 788 30.22 -3.23 -15.91
CA ALA A 788 31.16 -4.34 -15.76
C ALA A 788 32.55 -3.83 -15.34
N ASN A 789 33.21 -4.55 -14.44
CA ASN A 789 34.54 -4.19 -13.91
C ASN A 789 35.56 -3.90 -15.02
N VAL A 790 35.44 -4.55 -16.18
CA VAL A 790 36.27 -4.29 -17.37
C VAL A 790 36.18 -2.84 -17.82
N LEU A 791 34.99 -2.24 -17.88
CA LEU A 791 34.80 -0.83 -18.28
C LEU A 791 35.40 0.15 -17.26
N VAL A 792 35.34 -0.19 -15.98
CA VAL A 792 35.98 0.61 -14.91
C VAL A 792 37.50 0.54 -15.04
N VAL A 793 38.06 -0.65 -15.26
CA VAL A 793 39.49 -0.86 -15.51
C VAL A 793 39.93 -0.12 -16.78
N GLU A 794 39.15 -0.19 -17.87
CA GLU A 794 39.40 0.55 -19.11
C GLU A 794 39.41 2.06 -18.88
N ASN A 795 38.46 2.60 -18.11
CA ASN A 795 38.41 4.02 -17.78
C ASN A 795 39.69 4.48 -17.06
N TYR A 796 40.11 3.77 -16.01
CA TYR A 796 41.34 4.12 -15.28
C TYR A 796 42.60 3.90 -16.12
N THR A 797 42.66 2.83 -16.91
CA THR A 797 43.78 2.56 -17.80
C THR A 797 43.92 3.67 -18.83
N TRP A 798 42.82 4.09 -19.45
CA TRP A 798 42.83 5.16 -20.43
C TRP A 798 43.14 6.52 -19.81
N ALA A 799 42.58 6.83 -18.63
CA ALA A 799 42.94 8.03 -17.88
C ALA A 799 44.45 8.05 -17.55
N GLY A 800 45.03 6.92 -17.17
CA GLY A 800 46.46 6.75 -16.94
C GLY A 800 47.30 6.94 -18.21
N VAL A 801 46.88 6.36 -19.34
CA VAL A 801 47.52 6.55 -20.65
C VAL A 801 47.51 8.02 -21.05
N LEU A 802 46.38 8.70 -20.93
CA LEU A 802 46.28 10.13 -21.23
C LEU A 802 47.15 10.96 -20.28
N ALA A 803 47.10 10.69 -18.98
CA ALA A 803 47.95 11.37 -18.00
C ALA A 803 49.44 11.20 -18.34
N LEU A 804 49.85 10.00 -18.77
CA LEU A 804 51.21 9.74 -19.24
C LEU A 804 51.53 10.51 -20.53
N ILE A 805 50.62 10.55 -21.51
CA ILE A 805 50.81 11.33 -22.74
C ILE A 805 50.96 12.83 -22.42
N PHE A 806 50.11 13.37 -21.54
CA PHE A 806 50.20 14.76 -21.10
C PHE A 806 51.52 15.01 -20.35
N LEU A 807 51.94 14.10 -19.47
CA LEU A 807 53.21 14.19 -18.76
C LEU A 807 54.40 14.19 -19.72
N ILE A 808 54.47 13.23 -20.64
CA ILE A 808 55.52 13.14 -21.68
C ILE A 808 55.54 14.42 -22.51
N THR A 809 54.36 14.91 -22.91
CA THR A 809 54.25 16.15 -23.68
C THR A 809 54.80 17.34 -22.89
N ILE A 810 54.45 17.47 -21.61
CA ILE A 810 54.95 18.55 -20.74
C ILE A 810 56.47 18.44 -20.58
N VAL A 811 57.01 17.23 -20.32
CA VAL A 811 58.46 17.00 -20.19
C VAL A 811 59.19 17.32 -21.49
N TYR A 812 58.68 16.87 -22.64
CA TYR A 812 59.25 17.16 -23.94
C TYR A 812 59.33 18.68 -24.18
N PHE A 813 58.25 19.43 -23.95
CA PHE A 813 58.26 20.88 -24.19
C PHE A 813 59.07 21.67 -23.16
N LYS A 814 59.11 21.22 -21.89
CA LYS A 814 59.83 21.90 -20.81
C LYS A 814 61.33 21.66 -20.86
N TYR A 815 61.78 20.47 -21.24
CA TYR A 815 63.18 20.08 -21.15
C TYR A 815 63.82 19.82 -22.51
N ILE A 816 63.16 19.12 -23.43
CA ILE A 816 63.80 18.68 -24.69
C ILE A 816 63.69 19.75 -25.78
N HIS A 817 62.52 20.36 -25.95
CA HIS A 817 62.32 21.38 -26.98
C HIS A 817 62.99 22.71 -26.62
N ALA A 818 62.99 23.06 -25.33
CA ALA A 818 63.68 24.24 -24.83
C ALA A 818 65.20 24.14 -25.03
N ASP A 819 65.80 23.02 -24.65
CA ASP A 819 67.24 22.78 -24.77
C ASP A 819 67.70 22.74 -26.24
N ASN A 820 66.98 22.04 -27.12
CA ASN A 820 67.23 22.07 -28.56
C ASN A 820 67.08 23.48 -29.16
N GLY A 821 66.16 24.29 -28.62
CA GLY A 821 65.94 25.67 -29.05
C GLY A 821 67.06 26.60 -28.62
N ASP A 822 67.55 26.44 -27.39
CA ASP A 822 68.69 27.18 -26.84
C ASP A 822 69.99 26.77 -27.54
N GLU A 823 70.18 25.47 -27.84
CA GLU A 823 71.32 24.97 -28.62
C GLU A 823 71.28 25.47 -30.08
N ALA A 824 70.11 25.43 -30.74
CA ALA A 824 69.95 25.98 -32.10
C ALA A 824 70.17 27.49 -32.14
N LYS A 825 69.70 28.23 -31.11
CA LYS A 825 69.94 29.67 -30.97
C LYS A 825 71.42 29.96 -30.71
N ALA A 826 72.10 29.16 -29.89
CA ALA A 826 73.53 29.27 -29.66
C ALA A 826 74.33 29.03 -30.95
N LYS A 827 74.03 27.96 -31.70
CA LYS A 827 74.64 27.68 -33.01
C LYS A 827 74.34 28.76 -34.06
N TRP A 828 73.13 29.33 -34.06
CA TRP A 828 72.80 30.46 -34.94
C TRP A 828 73.57 31.72 -34.57
N MET A 829 73.69 32.05 -33.28
CA MET A 829 74.48 33.18 -32.79
C MET A 829 75.98 33.02 -33.08
N GLU A 830 76.49 31.78 -33.08
CA GLU A 830 77.88 31.46 -33.44
C GLU A 830 78.12 31.52 -34.97
N SER A 831 77.11 31.21 -35.78
CA SER A 831 77.18 31.31 -37.26
C SER A 831 77.04 32.74 -37.81
N GLN A 832 76.63 33.69 -36.96
CA GLN A 832 76.52 35.10 -37.31
C GLN A 832 77.88 35.76 -37.14
N ASP A 833 78.64 35.91 -38.22
CA ASP A 833 79.80 36.79 -38.25
C ASP A 833 79.30 38.25 -38.21
N PHE A 834 79.29 38.84 -37.02
CA PHE A 834 78.78 40.20 -36.76
C PHE A 834 79.55 41.32 -37.51
N ASN A 835 80.56 40.96 -38.30
CA ASN A 835 81.34 41.89 -39.13
C ASN A 835 81.09 41.77 -40.65
N ASP A 836 80.16 40.90 -41.13
CA ASP A 836 79.84 40.83 -42.57
C ASP A 836 78.95 42.03 -43.02
N PRO A 837 79.43 42.92 -43.91
CA PRO A 837 78.67 44.07 -44.40
C PRO A 837 77.41 43.70 -45.20
N SER A 838 77.30 42.46 -45.69
CA SER A 838 76.17 41.99 -46.52
C SER A 838 74.86 41.80 -45.74
N MET A 839 74.93 41.60 -44.41
CA MET A 839 73.73 41.46 -43.56
C MET A 839 73.04 42.79 -43.27
N LYS A 840 73.79 43.90 -43.14
CA LYS A 840 73.21 45.23 -42.89
C LYS A 840 72.36 45.74 -44.07
N LEU A 841 72.69 45.34 -45.29
CA LEU A 841 71.91 45.66 -46.49
C LEU A 841 70.58 44.88 -46.56
N LYS A 842 70.57 43.61 -46.12
CA LYS A 842 69.35 42.78 -46.08
C LYS A 842 68.36 43.22 -45.00
N GLU A 843 68.83 43.75 -43.88
CA GLU A 843 67.95 44.35 -42.86
C GLU A 843 67.37 45.70 -43.31
N ALA A 844 68.12 46.50 -44.06
CA ALA A 844 67.64 47.77 -44.63
C ALA A 844 66.54 47.56 -45.71
N GLU A 845 66.67 46.53 -46.56
CA GLU A 845 65.63 46.17 -47.53
C GLU A 845 64.34 45.62 -46.88
N LYS A 846 64.47 44.89 -45.75
CA LYS A 846 63.31 44.41 -44.99
C LYS A 846 62.53 45.52 -44.28
N MET A 847 63.19 46.62 -43.90
CA MET A 847 62.52 47.79 -43.31
C MET A 847 61.83 48.70 -44.35
N GLN A 848 62.26 48.70 -45.62
CA GLN A 848 61.61 49.51 -46.67
C GLN A 848 60.38 48.85 -47.29
N THR A 849 60.24 47.52 -47.21
CA THR A 849 59.14 46.77 -47.84
C THR A 849 57.88 46.65 -46.96
N SER A 850 57.90 47.08 -45.69
CA SER A 850 56.74 46.97 -44.79
C SER A 850 55.77 48.16 -44.81
N THR A 851 55.98 49.18 -45.65
CA THR A 851 55.15 50.41 -45.64
C THR A 851 54.06 50.46 -46.72
N VAL A 852 53.87 49.41 -47.52
CA VAL A 852 52.84 49.41 -48.59
C VAL A 852 52.04 48.12 -48.56
N GLN A 853 50.94 48.11 -47.82
CA GLN A 853 49.65 47.52 -48.22
C GLN A 853 48.59 47.74 -47.12
N HIS A 854 47.98 48.93 -47.15
CA HIS A 854 46.68 49.18 -46.54
C HIS A 854 45.68 49.48 -47.67
N ARG A 855 44.61 48.68 -47.78
CA ARG A 855 43.25 49.04 -48.26
C ARG A 855 42.40 47.78 -48.54
N PRO A 856 41.08 47.93 -48.51
CA PRO A 856 40.20 48.24 -47.38
C PRO A 856 39.63 46.96 -46.73
#